data_AF-A0AAD4ENU9-F1
#
_entry.id   AF-A0AAD4ENU9-F1
#
_cell.length_a   1.000
_cell.length_b   1.000
_cell.length_c   1.000
_cell.angle_alpha   90.00
_cell.angle_beta   90.00
_cell.angle_gamma   90.00
#
_symmetry.space_group_name_H-M   'P 1'
#
loop_
_entity.id
_entity.type
_entity.pdbx_description
1 polymer ?
#
loop_
_entity_poly.entity_id
_entity_poly.type
_entity_poly.pdbx_seq_one_letter_code
_entity_poly.pdbx_strand_id
1 'polypeptide(L)'
;MSNPLPVGNWEDPEYRRHFLENHTAWVSVQEFGTIRNSRSEPGIPKCFQRWTNGDRLAFRCLYIHVNDAEKRRLANIFGLRINERPMGFVQAEEHGGFISESFLKLQKILTKFEPDIRRRWAKKRPDARRKVISAAWTWDKLAESHRPDLQSLLAAGASSIHTVGAAQQYERCHFILPHMNFEDLTTGRTLLRLLNARGRNEPSRFALSDLDSVRPGLHFNVLPFELLNPFAVDLSSDVSSENYGRVTKDFSYHEMVGIVDGSKIAVSDGVYVLEVQARILIFLQKCCELIMHDMIDKLDDDSIPVQPEPEPLPAHDQPTDGLGLVDLPGALDLAKAALDEARERVRALREDPFYFFTSVECSMEHSFDNFKDLLGRVHPDVSKPDHFFLNVSVKKLLRDVFDEYLKARPELQPQDDYFKLLFAVRYFIDNVMLKRVTARLLAALVTNPSYRDRFYRPEGTRNWLSKEPMGREPLYWLIIQAATHLPRSEAYAPSINMDDVLIEIQRLVETEKRYEKLLSTHAADTMGRTGVLVDLRSQLKCFRPNVFMPHFGPGFEHQTLKGPLWDEATELLDTMPIIMLYSSLKRIIESETFKDLGKYADSVMGTVPTRRARMTKESTMAMQQAEAHLDKFWEEFDKAIGENDKVLGQTIRNLASLESRKLYRTPDWVEPVPKSRPNKGKAPLPLEQVLPFGQLSLGPGQDVGVPKSTEDDTAEKKDKVKTRGVGDPNKAEETPVEQEAANVPPPKPVFKLKARSVKVMRLLFHSKDTRDLPGELEWREFVYAMSALGFKSVPGYGSAMRFTPIGETAEALSTGEGILIHGPHPSSKIPLYKVLIVGAGPSGLLLALLLAKHGIPVHILEAAAELDAQPRAAHYGAPAIPEFVRAGIADKIRERGMVLDTMCWRYPADHSYMAGFNGKKVMSDVDGMDLRTHCLSLQDLDALMLEEVVDKYGGVVEWEHKVVAVGQDAEGAWCEVEAGVSGEKKMVRADYVVGCDGANSIVRRSLFGDEFPGFTWDAQIIATNTYYDFEKSLVWDDANFIIHPEHFFMAARITRDGLYRITYGETPGLSREEYLKRQPWKFETILPGHPKPDEYKIVNFSPYKMHQRCAPKFRVGRVLLAADAAHLCNPWGGMGITGGFVDVGGLYECLSGIWDGKADESILDLYSEKRIEKYQTIINPVSSENFRRVSDKDPATRFERDEFMQLLKKGKSDEAFLKELLMMPMELRYDFTQHYKDAAKL
;
A
#
# COMPACT_ATOMS: atom_id res chain seq x y z
N MET A 1 57.48 -14.74 -18.95
CA MET A 1 58.29 -15.87 -19.48
C MET A 1 57.67 -17.16 -18.97
N SER A 2 57.87 -18.26 -19.68
CA SER A 2 57.08 -19.50 -19.54
C SER A 2 57.81 -20.61 -18.77
N ASN A 3 57.12 -21.19 -17.79
CA ASN A 3 57.04 -22.64 -17.56
C ASN A 3 56.04 -22.92 -16.41
N PRO A 4 55.20 -23.97 -16.51
CA PRO A 4 54.51 -24.50 -15.34
C PRO A 4 55.53 -25.25 -14.47
N LEU A 5 55.47 -25.06 -13.15
CA LEU A 5 56.23 -25.91 -12.21
C LEU A 5 55.47 -27.23 -12.01
N PRO A 6 56.13 -28.40 -12.12
CA PRO A 6 55.51 -29.67 -11.75
C PRO A 6 55.31 -29.74 -10.23
N VAL A 7 54.44 -30.66 -9.80
CA VAL A 7 54.13 -30.91 -8.38
C VAL A 7 55.41 -31.36 -7.65
N GLY A 8 56.03 -30.45 -6.90
CA GLY A 8 57.28 -30.69 -6.17
C GLY A 8 57.07 -31.43 -4.86
N ASN A 9 57.98 -32.35 -4.51
CA ASN A 9 57.95 -32.98 -3.20
C ASN A 9 58.29 -31.95 -2.11
N TRP A 10 57.37 -31.74 -1.17
CA TRP A 10 57.51 -30.74 -0.11
C TRP A 10 58.69 -31.01 0.84
N GLU A 11 59.27 -32.22 0.85
CA GLU A 11 60.49 -32.53 1.60
C GLU A 11 61.78 -31.93 0.99
N ASP A 12 61.74 -31.45 -0.26
CA ASP A 12 62.86 -30.76 -0.90
C ASP A 12 63.13 -29.39 -0.21
N PRO A 13 64.32 -29.17 0.39
CA PRO A 13 64.63 -27.91 1.06
C PRO A 13 64.74 -26.69 0.15
N GLU A 14 65.13 -26.86 -1.12
CA GLU A 14 65.20 -25.75 -2.08
C GLU A 14 63.83 -25.40 -2.63
N TYR A 15 62.97 -26.38 -2.93
CA TYR A 15 61.57 -26.11 -3.28
C TYR A 15 60.85 -25.40 -2.12
N ARG A 16 61.02 -25.89 -0.88
CA ARG A 16 60.41 -25.27 0.31
C ARG A 16 60.96 -23.86 0.56
N ARG A 17 62.26 -23.61 0.35
CA ARG A 17 62.86 -22.26 0.40
C ARG A 17 62.28 -21.35 -0.68
N HIS A 18 62.28 -21.78 -1.94
CA HIS A 18 61.83 -20.98 -3.07
C HIS A 18 60.33 -20.66 -3.00
N PHE A 19 59.51 -21.59 -2.49
CA PHE A 19 58.10 -21.32 -2.21
C PHE A 19 57.94 -20.21 -1.16
N LEU A 20 58.66 -20.30 -0.03
CA LEU A 20 58.63 -19.28 1.04
C LEU A 20 59.15 -17.92 0.56
N GLU A 21 60.26 -17.88 -0.16
CA GLU A 21 60.87 -16.63 -0.64
C GLU A 21 59.98 -15.88 -1.64
N ASN A 22 59.24 -16.57 -2.50
CA ASN A 22 58.32 -15.92 -3.45
C ASN A 22 56.94 -15.58 -2.85
N HIS A 23 56.44 -16.36 -1.87
CA HIS A 23 55.10 -16.14 -1.28
C HIS A 23 55.11 -15.27 0.00
N THR A 24 56.28 -14.88 0.53
CA THR A 24 56.39 -13.90 1.63
C THR A 24 56.13 -12.45 1.20
N ALA A 25 55.80 -12.19 -0.07
CA ALA A 25 55.64 -10.87 -0.66
C ALA A 25 54.37 -10.07 -0.23
N TRP A 26 53.74 -10.40 0.89
CA TRP A 26 52.52 -9.71 1.38
C TRP A 26 52.76 -8.54 2.35
N VAL A 27 54.02 -8.23 2.70
CA VAL A 27 54.41 -6.89 3.17
C VAL A 27 55.67 -6.47 2.45
N SER A 28 55.73 -5.23 1.98
CA SER A 28 56.98 -4.71 1.40
C SER A 28 58.05 -4.61 2.49
N VAL A 29 59.21 -5.22 2.26
CA VAL A 29 60.33 -5.21 3.22
C VAL A 29 60.83 -3.78 3.51
N GLN A 30 60.54 -2.83 2.60
CA GLN A 30 60.82 -1.41 2.78
C GLN A 30 60.01 -0.77 3.92
N GLU A 31 58.75 -1.17 4.14
CA GLU A 31 57.93 -0.60 5.22
C GLU A 31 58.29 -1.17 6.60
N PHE A 32 58.65 -2.45 6.72
CA PHE A 32 59.22 -2.97 7.97
C PHE A 32 60.63 -2.42 8.26
N GLY A 33 61.41 -2.09 7.23
CA GLY A 33 62.76 -1.53 7.38
C GLY A 33 62.81 -0.22 8.18
N THR A 34 61.78 0.62 8.06
CA THR A 34 61.70 1.90 8.80
C THR A 34 61.45 1.72 10.31
N ILE A 35 60.81 0.63 10.73
CA ILE A 35 60.52 0.34 12.15
C ILE A 35 61.82 0.09 12.95
N ARG A 36 62.88 -0.41 12.30
CA ARG A 36 64.15 -0.73 12.99
C ARG A 36 64.99 0.48 13.43
N ASN A 37 64.73 1.67 12.87
CA ASN A 37 65.57 2.86 13.09
C ASN A 37 64.93 3.97 13.95
N SER A 38 63.63 3.89 14.27
CA SER A 38 62.96 4.89 15.12
C SER A 38 63.21 4.65 16.62
N ARG A 39 64.33 5.17 17.13
CA ARG A 39 64.70 5.12 18.56
C ARG A 39 64.02 6.18 19.46
N SER A 40 62.91 6.78 19.01
CA SER A 40 62.25 7.90 19.67
C SER A 40 60.72 7.84 19.59
N GLU A 41 60.09 8.04 20.74
CA GLU A 41 58.64 8.22 20.99
C GLU A 41 57.69 7.00 20.83
N PRO A 42 56.71 6.81 21.74
CA PRO A 42 55.80 5.67 21.74
C PRO A 42 54.56 5.90 20.86
N GLY A 43 54.77 6.15 19.56
CA GLY A 43 53.69 6.32 18.58
C GLY A 43 53.39 5.06 17.76
N ILE A 44 52.12 4.66 17.66
CA ILE A 44 51.69 3.63 16.68
C ILE A 44 51.73 4.25 15.26
N PRO A 45 52.41 3.63 14.28
CA PRO A 45 52.48 4.18 12.92
C PRO A 45 51.10 4.37 12.26
N LYS A 46 50.95 5.41 11.43
CA LYS A 46 49.69 5.73 10.74
C LYS A 46 49.20 4.63 9.79
N CYS A 47 50.09 3.79 9.25
CA CYS A 47 49.71 2.61 8.49
C CYS A 47 48.99 1.57 9.38
N PHE A 48 49.50 1.32 10.59
CA PHE A 48 48.83 0.47 11.58
C PHE A 48 47.50 1.07 12.04
N GLN A 49 47.39 2.38 12.27
CA GLN A 49 46.10 3.02 12.63
C GLN A 49 44.98 2.75 11.62
N ARG A 50 45.33 2.49 10.35
CA ARG A 50 44.38 2.13 9.29
C ARG A 50 43.85 0.69 9.39
N TRP A 51 44.57 -0.19 10.05
CA TRP A 51 44.24 -1.61 10.26
C TRP A 51 43.68 -1.89 11.68
N THR A 52 43.82 -0.98 12.65
CA THR A 52 43.44 -1.23 14.05
C THR A 52 42.02 -0.83 14.44
N ASN A 53 41.20 -0.28 13.54
CA ASN A 53 39.82 0.14 13.84
C ASN A 53 38.84 -1.06 13.83
N GLY A 54 39.03 -1.99 14.77
CA GLY A 54 38.10 -3.08 15.09
C GLY A 54 38.41 -4.43 14.44
N ASP A 55 39.09 -4.47 13.29
CA ASP A 55 39.28 -5.75 12.58
C ASP A 55 40.39 -6.63 13.17
N ARG A 56 39.98 -7.54 14.07
CA ARG A 56 40.86 -8.56 14.65
C ARG A 56 41.25 -9.68 13.67
N LEU A 57 40.69 -9.79 12.46
CA LEU A 57 41.22 -10.72 11.44
C LEU A 57 42.57 -10.24 10.92
N ALA A 58 42.77 -8.92 10.77
CA ALA A 58 44.07 -8.35 10.39
C ALA A 58 45.21 -8.79 11.35
N PHE A 59 44.87 -9.03 12.61
CA PHE A 59 45.78 -9.58 13.62
C PHE A 59 46.16 -11.04 13.34
N ARG A 60 45.25 -11.89 12.85
CA ARG A 60 45.55 -13.30 12.51
C ARG A 60 46.67 -13.38 11.46
N CYS A 61 46.59 -12.57 10.40
CA CYS A 61 47.62 -12.52 9.35
C CYS A 61 48.98 -12.04 9.89
N LEU A 62 49.01 -10.97 10.69
CA LEU A 62 50.23 -10.48 11.32
C LEU A 62 50.88 -11.51 12.26
N TYR A 63 50.08 -12.22 13.06
CA TYR A 63 50.55 -13.15 14.09
C TYR A 63 51.27 -14.38 13.54
N ILE A 64 51.04 -14.74 12.26
CA ILE A 64 51.71 -15.86 11.58
C ILE A 64 53.19 -15.54 11.26
N HIS A 65 53.54 -14.26 11.10
CA HIS A 65 54.84 -13.84 10.55
C HIS A 65 55.80 -13.16 11.54
N VAL A 66 55.45 -13.06 12.82
CA VAL A 66 56.30 -12.48 13.88
C VAL A 66 56.77 -13.52 14.90
N ASN A 67 57.86 -13.24 15.63
CA ASN A 67 58.35 -14.11 16.70
C ASN A 67 57.51 -14.01 17.99
N ASP A 68 57.70 -14.96 18.91
CA ASP A 68 56.83 -15.09 20.10
C ASP A 68 56.94 -13.92 21.11
N ALA A 69 58.05 -13.16 21.10
CA ALA A 69 58.17 -11.94 21.89
C ALA A 69 57.31 -10.81 21.30
N GLU A 70 57.29 -10.67 19.98
CA GLU A 70 56.42 -9.71 19.28
C GLU A 70 54.94 -10.14 19.33
N LYS A 71 54.63 -11.44 19.24
CA LYS A 71 53.28 -11.97 19.51
C LYS A 71 52.77 -11.57 20.90
N ARG A 72 53.58 -11.75 21.95
CA ARG A 72 53.23 -11.37 23.33
C ARG A 72 53.11 -9.85 23.50
N ARG A 73 54.00 -9.06 22.88
CA ARG A 73 53.91 -7.58 22.87
C ARG A 73 52.63 -7.10 22.19
N LEU A 74 52.29 -7.67 21.04
CA LEU A 74 51.09 -7.35 20.28
C LEU A 74 49.81 -7.77 21.03
N ALA A 75 49.76 -8.97 21.61
CA ALA A 75 48.61 -9.42 22.39
C ALA A 75 48.31 -8.47 23.58
N ASN A 76 49.34 -7.99 24.29
CA ASN A 76 49.19 -6.98 25.34
C ASN A 76 48.63 -5.63 24.83
N ILE A 77 48.89 -5.25 23.58
CA ILE A 77 48.36 -4.01 22.98
C ILE A 77 46.85 -4.13 22.67
N PHE A 78 46.36 -5.31 22.30
CA PHE A 78 44.94 -5.56 21.95
C PHE A 78 44.11 -6.22 23.06
N GLY A 79 44.69 -6.39 24.26
CA GLY A 79 44.02 -7.01 25.43
C GLY A 79 43.79 -8.51 25.30
N LEU A 80 44.53 -9.21 24.43
CA LEU A 80 44.35 -10.63 24.13
C LEU A 80 45.12 -11.52 25.11
N ARG A 81 44.52 -12.64 25.52
CA ARG A 81 45.21 -13.68 26.30
C ARG A 81 45.88 -14.70 25.37
N ILE A 82 47.13 -15.06 25.69
CA ILE A 82 47.85 -16.18 25.07
C ILE A 82 47.94 -17.29 26.12
N ASN A 83 47.25 -18.40 25.90
CA ASN A 83 47.23 -19.56 26.79
C ASN A 83 47.92 -20.75 26.10
N GLU A 84 48.97 -21.30 26.71
CA GLU A 84 49.72 -22.44 26.14
C GLU A 84 49.02 -23.80 26.33
N ARG A 85 48.02 -23.86 27.22
CA ARG A 85 46.91 -24.84 27.23
C ARG A 85 45.60 -24.12 27.64
N PRO A 86 44.70 -23.81 26.68
CA PRO A 86 43.44 -23.09 26.96
C PRO A 86 42.34 -23.98 27.54
N MET A 87 41.39 -23.40 28.29
CA MET A 87 40.17 -24.11 28.74
C MET A 87 39.28 -24.55 27.57
N GLY A 88 39.31 -23.80 26.46
CA GLY A 88 38.50 -24.08 25.27
C GLY A 88 38.75 -25.45 24.62
N PHE A 89 39.89 -26.11 24.88
CA PHE A 89 40.15 -27.47 24.39
C PHE A 89 39.22 -28.49 25.05
N VAL A 90 39.17 -28.48 26.38
CA VAL A 90 38.33 -29.39 27.16
C VAL A 90 36.86 -29.12 26.84
N GLN A 91 36.48 -27.85 26.73
CA GLN A 91 35.12 -27.44 26.35
C GLN A 91 34.74 -27.89 24.93
N ALA A 92 35.66 -27.88 23.96
CA ALA A 92 35.39 -28.40 22.62
C ALA A 92 35.14 -29.92 22.63
N GLU A 93 36.02 -30.69 23.28
CA GLU A 93 35.90 -32.16 23.32
C GLU A 93 34.68 -32.61 24.14
N GLU A 94 34.37 -31.93 25.27
CA GLU A 94 33.13 -32.13 26.03
C GLU A 94 31.88 -31.81 25.19
N HIS A 95 31.83 -30.65 24.53
CA HIS A 95 30.68 -30.27 23.69
C HIS A 95 30.50 -31.21 22.49
N GLY A 96 31.58 -31.68 21.86
CA GLY A 96 31.52 -32.67 20.77
C GLY A 96 30.82 -33.98 21.19
N GLY A 97 31.19 -34.53 22.34
CA GLY A 97 30.53 -35.71 22.92
C GLY A 97 29.04 -35.48 23.19
N PHE A 98 28.70 -34.35 23.83
CA PHE A 98 27.30 -34.00 24.11
C PHE A 98 26.46 -33.77 22.85
N ILE A 99 27.04 -33.21 21.79
CA ILE A 99 26.37 -33.03 20.49
C ILE A 99 26.00 -34.40 19.89
N SER A 100 26.96 -35.32 19.87
CA SER A 100 26.78 -36.66 19.28
C SER A 100 25.71 -37.47 20.01
N GLU A 101 25.74 -37.50 21.35
CA GLU A 101 24.70 -38.15 22.15
C GLU A 101 23.32 -37.52 21.90
N SER A 102 23.22 -36.19 22.00
CA SER A 102 21.95 -35.47 21.89
C SER A 102 21.33 -35.59 20.50
N PHE A 103 22.15 -35.54 19.44
CA PHE A 103 21.70 -35.61 18.05
C PHE A 103 21.17 -36.99 17.68
N LEU A 104 21.91 -38.06 18.00
CA LEU A 104 21.48 -39.44 17.75
C LEU A 104 20.18 -39.77 18.51
N LYS A 105 20.08 -39.31 19.77
CA LYS A 105 18.86 -39.47 20.56
C LYS A 105 17.68 -38.67 19.99
N LEU A 106 17.91 -37.44 19.54
CA LEU A 106 16.90 -36.58 18.92
C LEU A 106 16.38 -37.16 17.59
N GLN A 107 17.25 -37.67 16.71
CA GLN A 107 16.83 -38.40 15.50
C GLN A 107 15.94 -39.59 15.85
N LYS A 108 16.35 -40.43 16.83
CA LYS A 108 15.58 -41.61 17.27
C LYS A 108 14.19 -41.22 17.80
N ILE A 109 14.11 -40.12 18.56
CA ILE A 109 12.85 -39.57 19.09
C ILE A 109 11.93 -39.09 17.96
N LEU A 110 12.44 -38.29 17.01
CA LEU A 110 11.61 -37.77 15.91
C LEU A 110 11.09 -38.89 15.01
N THR A 111 11.95 -39.86 14.68
CA THR A 111 11.65 -41.02 13.82
C THR A 111 10.50 -41.90 14.37
N LYS A 112 10.37 -42.02 15.71
CA LYS A 112 9.27 -42.76 16.36
C LYS A 112 8.09 -41.86 16.78
N PHE A 113 8.29 -40.58 17.10
CA PHE A 113 7.29 -39.77 17.83
C PHE A 113 6.99 -38.35 17.28
N GLU A 114 7.59 -37.89 16.17
CA GLU A 114 7.34 -36.51 15.67
C GLU A 114 5.86 -36.16 15.48
N PRO A 115 4.98 -37.04 14.93
CA PRO A 115 3.55 -36.72 14.79
C PRO A 115 2.87 -36.40 16.14
N ASP A 116 3.25 -37.08 17.22
CA ASP A 116 2.70 -36.85 18.55
C ASP A 116 3.32 -35.64 19.26
N ILE A 117 4.60 -35.36 19.03
CA ILE A 117 5.24 -34.12 19.47
C ILE A 117 4.54 -32.92 18.83
N ARG A 118 4.33 -32.92 17.50
CA ARG A 118 3.55 -31.89 16.79
C ARG A 118 2.14 -31.76 17.37
N ARG A 119 1.42 -32.88 17.54
CA ARG A 119 0.04 -32.94 18.08
C ARG A 119 -0.08 -32.40 19.51
N ARG A 120 0.88 -32.72 20.38
CA ARG A 120 0.93 -32.29 21.80
C ARG A 120 1.36 -30.83 21.94
N TRP A 121 2.35 -30.37 21.16
CA TRP A 121 2.83 -28.99 21.20
C TRP A 121 1.78 -27.98 20.71
N ALA A 122 1.09 -28.31 19.61
CA ALA A 122 0.01 -27.49 19.08
C ALA A 122 -1.10 -27.22 20.12
N LYS A 123 -1.44 -28.24 20.94
CA LYS A 123 -2.47 -28.16 22.00
C LYS A 123 -2.04 -27.40 23.26
N LYS A 124 -0.75 -27.15 23.51
CA LYS A 124 -0.29 -26.40 24.70
C LYS A 124 -0.56 -24.90 24.51
N ARG A 125 -1.14 -24.23 25.53
CA ARG A 125 -1.21 -22.76 25.64
C ARG A 125 0.18 -22.14 25.83
N PRO A 126 0.39 -20.84 25.55
CA PRO A 126 1.68 -20.16 25.71
C PRO A 126 2.34 -20.39 27.07
N ASP A 127 1.62 -20.27 28.19
CA ASP A 127 2.17 -20.50 29.54
C ASP A 127 2.66 -21.95 29.74
N ALA A 128 1.96 -22.91 29.14
CA ALA A 128 2.31 -24.33 29.19
C ALA A 128 3.46 -24.69 28.24
N ARG A 129 3.68 -23.91 27.17
CA ARG A 129 4.89 -23.97 26.34
C ARG A 129 6.07 -23.36 27.09
N ARG A 130 5.89 -22.18 27.67
CA ARG A 130 6.90 -21.47 28.47
C ARG A 130 7.43 -22.33 29.61
N LYS A 131 6.56 -23.02 30.36
CA LYS A 131 6.97 -23.99 31.41
C LYS A 131 7.83 -25.15 30.88
N VAL A 132 7.57 -25.67 29.68
CA VAL A 132 8.42 -26.70 29.06
C VAL A 132 9.76 -26.12 28.64
N ILE A 133 9.77 -24.94 28.03
CA ILE A 133 11.01 -24.24 27.61
C ILE A 133 11.90 -23.94 28.82
N SER A 134 11.34 -23.39 29.90
CA SER A 134 12.07 -23.11 31.15
C SER A 134 12.60 -24.35 31.87
N ALA A 135 12.01 -25.53 31.65
CA ALA A 135 12.47 -26.79 32.23
C ALA A 135 13.48 -27.53 31.32
N ALA A 136 13.39 -27.35 30.00
CA ALA A 136 14.36 -27.90 29.04
C ALA A 136 15.66 -27.08 28.99
N TRP A 137 15.58 -25.76 29.18
CA TRP A 137 16.71 -24.85 29.10
C TRP A 137 17.53 -24.84 30.41
N THR A 138 18.63 -25.61 30.43
CA THR A 138 19.48 -25.77 31.62
C THR A 138 20.82 -25.00 31.53
N TRP A 139 20.82 -23.85 30.88
CA TRP A 139 22.01 -23.01 30.65
C TRP A 139 21.91 -21.69 31.44
N ASP A 140 22.56 -20.63 30.96
CA ASP A 140 22.37 -19.26 31.45
C ASP A 140 20.93 -18.75 31.19
N LYS A 141 20.59 -17.57 31.74
CA LYS A 141 19.27 -16.95 31.62
C LYS A 141 18.84 -16.82 30.15
N LEU A 142 17.78 -17.53 29.75
CA LEU A 142 17.17 -17.38 28.43
C LEU A 142 16.58 -15.98 28.28
N ALA A 143 16.72 -15.38 27.10
CA ALA A 143 16.19 -14.05 26.82
C ALA A 143 14.66 -14.03 26.78
N GLU A 144 14.07 -12.91 27.20
CA GLU A 144 12.62 -12.71 27.19
C GLU A 144 12.10 -12.34 25.80
N SER A 145 12.77 -11.41 25.14
CA SER A 145 12.32 -10.72 23.92
C SER A 145 13.09 -11.14 22.66
N HIS A 146 12.46 -10.87 21.51
CA HIS A 146 13.07 -11.01 20.18
C HIS A 146 14.31 -10.12 20.01
N ARG A 147 15.40 -10.67 19.47
CA ARG A 147 16.69 -9.97 19.22
C ARG A 147 17.21 -9.15 20.41
N PRO A 148 17.53 -9.83 21.53
CA PRO A 148 18.01 -9.19 22.74
C PRO A 148 19.42 -8.56 22.55
N ASP A 149 20.20 -9.05 21.58
CA ASP A 149 21.43 -8.43 21.09
C ASP A 149 21.18 -7.02 20.55
N LEU A 150 20.24 -6.87 19.61
CA LEU A 150 19.92 -5.59 18.99
C LEU A 150 19.33 -4.60 20.01
N GLN A 151 18.47 -5.09 20.91
CA GLN A 151 17.93 -4.28 22.02
C GLN A 151 19.05 -3.79 22.96
N SER A 152 20.03 -4.65 23.26
CA SER A 152 21.19 -4.29 24.10
C SER A 152 22.08 -3.22 23.45
N LEU A 153 22.33 -3.35 22.15
CA LEU A 153 23.16 -2.41 21.38
C LEU A 153 22.48 -1.05 21.19
N LEU A 154 21.17 -1.04 20.90
CA LEU A 154 20.36 0.18 20.78
C LEU A 154 20.31 0.95 22.11
N ALA A 155 20.18 0.24 23.24
CA ALA A 155 20.12 0.85 24.57
C ALA A 155 21.44 1.51 25.01
N ALA A 156 22.58 0.96 24.61
CA ALA A 156 23.90 1.39 25.10
C ALA A 156 24.48 2.61 24.38
N GLY A 157 24.16 2.80 23.08
CA GLY A 157 24.61 3.94 22.27
C GLY A 157 26.12 3.99 21.98
N ALA A 158 26.51 4.86 21.05
CA ALA A 158 27.86 4.88 20.45
C ALA A 158 29.04 5.05 21.44
N SER A 159 28.81 5.61 22.63
CA SER A 159 29.87 5.97 23.59
C SER A 159 30.54 4.77 24.30
N SER A 160 29.92 3.60 24.29
CA SER A 160 30.37 2.40 25.02
C SER A 160 31.03 1.34 24.13
N ILE A 161 30.86 1.43 22.81
CA ILE A 161 30.99 0.28 21.89
C ILE A 161 32.46 -0.15 21.66
N HIS A 162 33.42 0.76 21.85
CA HIS A 162 34.85 0.49 21.66
C HIS A 162 35.71 0.77 22.91
N THR A 163 35.11 1.05 24.06
CA THR A 163 35.84 1.28 25.31
C THR A 163 36.09 -0.05 26.04
N VAL A 164 37.38 -0.38 26.23
CA VAL A 164 37.84 -1.59 26.93
C VAL A 164 37.32 -1.59 28.37
N GLY A 165 36.24 -2.32 28.60
CA GLY A 165 35.51 -2.38 29.88
C GLY A 165 33.99 -2.52 29.73
N ALA A 166 33.40 -2.01 28.64
CA ALA A 166 31.95 -2.03 28.43
C ALA A 166 31.33 -3.44 28.37
N ALA A 167 32.14 -4.47 28.05
CA ALA A 167 31.73 -5.88 28.03
C ALA A 167 31.07 -6.37 29.33
N GLN A 168 31.33 -5.73 30.48
CA GLN A 168 30.70 -6.07 31.76
C GLN A 168 29.23 -5.60 31.90
N GLN A 169 28.71 -4.83 30.95
CA GLN A 169 27.34 -4.29 30.99
C GLN A 169 26.31 -5.13 30.22
N TYR A 170 26.74 -6.17 29.51
CA TYR A 170 25.89 -6.95 28.60
C TYR A 170 25.72 -8.40 29.09
N GLU A 171 24.50 -8.95 29.00
CA GLU A 171 24.28 -10.36 29.30
C GLU A 171 24.79 -11.26 28.17
N ARG A 172 25.71 -12.18 28.48
CA ARG A 172 26.33 -13.11 27.51
C ARG A 172 25.32 -13.88 26.66
N CYS A 173 24.22 -14.30 27.29
CA CYS A 173 23.14 -15.06 26.65
C CYS A 173 22.49 -14.31 25.47
N HIS A 174 22.42 -12.97 25.51
CA HIS A 174 21.86 -12.16 24.44
C HIS A 174 22.66 -12.28 23.13
N PHE A 175 23.98 -12.48 23.22
CA PHE A 175 24.92 -12.43 22.10
C PHE A 175 25.44 -13.79 21.64
N ILE A 176 25.14 -14.88 22.35
CA ILE A 176 25.53 -16.24 21.95
C ILE A 176 24.43 -16.96 21.15
N LEU A 177 23.16 -16.68 21.44
CA LEU A 177 22.00 -17.28 20.79
C LEU A 177 20.84 -16.26 20.68
N PRO A 178 20.99 -15.16 19.92
CA PRO A 178 19.98 -14.09 19.87
C PRO A 178 18.60 -14.54 19.37
N HIS A 179 18.56 -15.62 18.59
CA HIS A 179 17.32 -16.22 18.07
C HIS A 179 16.64 -17.19 19.07
N MET A 180 17.21 -17.42 20.25
CA MET A 180 16.63 -18.29 21.30
C MET A 180 16.10 -17.42 22.45
N ASN A 181 14.81 -17.15 22.43
CA ASN A 181 14.10 -16.31 23.41
C ASN A 181 12.68 -16.83 23.66
N PHE A 182 12.04 -16.38 24.74
CA PHE A 182 10.68 -16.81 25.09
C PHE A 182 9.58 -16.30 24.14
N GLU A 183 9.75 -15.10 23.55
CA GLU A 183 8.80 -14.52 22.59
C GLU A 183 8.60 -15.45 21.38
N ASP A 184 9.68 -15.84 20.71
CA ASP A 184 9.64 -16.71 19.53
C ASP A 184 9.32 -18.18 19.88
N LEU A 185 9.96 -18.74 20.91
CA LEU A 185 9.83 -20.17 21.22
C LEU A 185 8.42 -20.54 21.75
N THR A 186 7.65 -19.58 22.26
CA THR A 186 6.25 -19.81 22.68
C THR A 186 5.24 -19.73 21.54
N THR A 187 5.61 -19.20 20.36
CA THR A 187 4.77 -19.32 19.17
C THR A 187 4.67 -20.79 18.76
N GLY A 188 3.50 -21.20 18.25
CA GLY A 188 3.17 -22.63 18.11
C GLY A 188 3.96 -23.39 17.03
N ARG A 189 4.74 -22.68 16.22
CA ARG A 189 5.46 -23.22 15.05
C ARG A 189 6.98 -23.25 15.23
N THR A 190 7.57 -22.27 15.91
CA THR A 190 9.03 -22.08 15.96
C THR A 190 9.78 -23.28 16.52
N LEU A 191 9.40 -23.81 17.68
CA LEU A 191 10.02 -25.02 18.23
C LEU A 191 9.90 -26.23 17.27
N LEU A 192 8.80 -26.33 16.52
CA LEU A 192 8.60 -27.41 15.55
C LEU A 192 9.47 -27.22 14.28
N ARG A 193 9.69 -25.98 13.82
CA ARG A 193 10.68 -25.68 12.76
C ARG A 193 12.10 -26.02 13.20
N LEU A 194 12.48 -25.66 14.43
CA LEU A 194 13.80 -25.98 14.99
C LEU A 194 14.04 -27.49 15.11
N LEU A 195 13.05 -28.25 15.62
CA LEU A 195 13.09 -29.71 15.66
C LEU A 195 13.23 -30.32 14.25
N ASN A 196 12.48 -29.79 13.28
CA ASN A 196 12.50 -30.26 11.91
C ASN A 196 13.87 -30.04 11.23
N ALA A 197 14.46 -28.86 11.39
CA ALA A 197 15.75 -28.52 10.81
C ALA A 197 16.92 -29.24 11.51
N ARG A 198 17.08 -29.01 12.82
CA ARG A 198 18.25 -29.46 13.61
C ARG A 198 18.19 -30.94 14.01
N GLY A 199 17.01 -31.56 14.00
CA GLY A 199 16.82 -32.97 14.32
C GLY A 199 16.88 -33.93 13.12
N ARG A 200 17.03 -33.41 11.89
CA ARG A 200 17.09 -34.20 10.64
C ARG A 200 18.33 -33.94 9.77
N ASN A 201 19.17 -32.98 10.16
CA ASN A 201 20.36 -32.58 9.41
C ASN A 201 21.58 -32.62 10.33
N GLU A 202 22.70 -33.14 9.83
CA GLU A 202 23.96 -33.19 10.58
C GLU A 202 24.36 -31.81 11.14
N PRO A 203 24.75 -31.70 12.43
CA PRO A 203 25.23 -30.47 13.05
C PRO A 203 26.29 -29.72 12.24
N SER A 204 27.18 -30.43 11.54
CA SER A 204 28.21 -29.86 10.65
C SER A 204 27.63 -28.93 9.57
N ARG A 205 26.42 -29.18 9.05
CA ARG A 205 25.74 -28.31 8.07
C ARG A 205 25.43 -26.91 8.61
N PHE A 206 25.26 -26.77 9.93
CA PHE A 206 24.92 -25.52 10.57
C PHE A 206 26.13 -24.72 11.06
N ALA A 207 27.34 -25.28 11.03
CA ALA A 207 28.52 -24.70 11.68
C ALA A 207 28.80 -23.22 11.32
N LEU A 208 28.55 -22.80 10.08
CA LEU A 208 28.67 -21.38 9.69
C LEU A 208 27.47 -20.52 10.11
N SER A 209 26.23 -21.05 10.14
CA SER A 209 25.07 -20.33 10.70
C SER A 209 25.24 -20.11 12.21
N ASP A 210 25.73 -21.14 12.90
CA ASP A 210 26.09 -21.09 14.32
C ASP A 210 27.18 -20.04 14.59
N LEU A 211 28.25 -20.01 13.77
CA LEU A 211 29.31 -18.98 13.86
C LEU A 211 28.81 -17.57 13.51
N ASP A 212 27.97 -17.43 12.47
CA ASP A 212 27.41 -16.16 12.04
C ASP A 212 26.54 -15.54 13.16
N SER A 213 25.84 -16.36 13.94
CA SER A 213 24.98 -15.92 15.06
C SER A 213 25.75 -15.35 16.26
N VAL A 214 26.99 -15.80 16.51
CA VAL A 214 27.85 -15.30 17.60
C VAL A 214 28.72 -14.11 17.21
N ARG A 215 28.80 -13.76 15.91
CA ARG A 215 29.68 -12.66 15.43
C ARG A 215 29.44 -11.31 16.10
N PRO A 216 28.21 -10.84 16.36
CA PRO A 216 28.00 -9.58 17.08
C PRO A 216 28.67 -9.62 18.46
N GLY A 217 28.53 -10.72 19.20
CA GLY A 217 29.17 -10.90 20.50
C GLY A 217 30.70 -10.83 20.46
N LEU A 218 31.31 -11.40 19.41
CA LEU A 218 32.76 -11.34 19.18
C LEU A 218 33.25 -9.95 18.74
N HIS A 219 32.49 -9.28 17.85
CA HIS A 219 32.78 -7.94 17.34
C HIS A 219 32.73 -6.89 18.47
N PHE A 220 31.68 -6.94 19.30
CA PHE A 220 31.52 -6.04 20.45
C PHE A 220 32.27 -6.48 21.72
N ASN A 221 33.11 -7.54 21.63
CA ASN A 221 33.91 -8.07 22.74
C ASN A 221 33.07 -8.45 23.98
N VAL A 222 31.79 -8.81 23.79
CA VAL A 222 30.94 -9.42 24.84
C VAL A 222 31.32 -10.90 25.02
N LEU A 223 31.67 -11.56 23.92
CA LEU A 223 32.25 -12.90 23.92
C LEU A 223 33.80 -12.78 23.89
N PRO A 224 34.53 -13.43 24.82
CA PRO A 224 35.99 -13.32 24.90
C PRO A 224 36.68 -14.05 23.74
N PHE A 225 37.49 -13.31 22.98
CA PHE A 225 38.29 -13.86 21.89
C PHE A 225 39.65 -14.35 22.40
N GLU A 226 39.82 -15.68 22.53
CA GLU A 226 41.15 -16.29 22.79
C GLU A 226 41.83 -16.67 21.46
N LEU A 227 43.11 -16.35 21.31
CA LEU A 227 43.87 -16.56 20.07
C LEU A 227 44.61 -17.90 20.11
N LEU A 228 43.94 -18.97 19.67
CA LEU A 228 44.34 -20.35 19.94
C LEU A 228 45.00 -21.05 18.73
N ASN A 229 46.13 -20.50 18.28
CA ASN A 229 46.93 -21.10 17.20
C ASN A 229 47.97 -22.10 17.74
N PRO A 230 48.28 -23.20 17.02
CA PRO A 230 47.73 -23.64 15.74
C PRO A 230 46.91 -24.93 15.91
N PHE A 231 45.60 -24.80 16.04
CA PHE A 231 44.71 -25.93 16.32
C PHE A 231 43.36 -25.77 15.62
N ALA A 232 42.82 -26.90 15.16
CA ALA A 232 41.53 -26.98 14.48
C ALA A 232 40.59 -27.97 15.19
N VAL A 233 39.31 -27.64 15.24
CA VAL A 233 38.22 -28.57 15.61
C VAL A 233 37.82 -29.35 14.37
N ASP A 234 37.69 -30.67 14.50
CA ASP A 234 37.11 -31.54 13.49
C ASP A 234 35.57 -31.51 13.55
N LEU A 235 34.95 -31.23 12.41
CA LEU A 235 33.50 -31.13 12.18
C LEU A 235 33.07 -32.05 11.01
N SER A 236 33.82 -33.13 10.76
CA SER A 236 33.57 -34.07 9.67
C SER A 236 32.15 -34.68 9.73
N SER A 237 31.66 -35.14 8.57
CA SER A 237 30.23 -35.43 8.35
C SER A 237 29.70 -36.72 9.00
N ASP A 238 30.47 -37.36 9.88
CA ASP A 238 30.05 -38.54 10.64
C ASP A 238 30.08 -38.25 12.15
N VAL A 239 28.93 -37.77 12.64
CA VAL A 239 28.67 -37.47 14.05
C VAL A 239 28.53 -38.74 14.91
N SER A 240 28.51 -39.93 14.31
CA SER A 240 28.62 -41.20 15.06
C SER A 240 30.08 -41.59 15.37
N SER A 241 31.06 -40.91 14.75
CA SER A 241 32.48 -41.14 15.02
C SER A 241 32.98 -40.37 16.25
N GLU A 242 33.96 -40.93 16.97
CA GLU A 242 34.64 -40.32 18.13
C GLU A 242 35.46 -39.04 17.79
N ASN A 243 35.27 -38.45 16.61
CA ASN A 243 36.05 -37.32 16.11
C ASN A 243 35.26 -36.00 16.06
N TYR A 244 33.92 -36.00 16.14
CA TYR A 244 33.18 -34.74 16.06
C TYR A 244 33.45 -33.86 17.30
N GLY A 245 33.95 -32.64 17.07
CA GLY A 245 34.40 -31.71 18.10
C GLY A 245 35.84 -31.92 18.58
N ARG A 246 36.55 -32.94 18.09
CA ARG A 246 37.92 -33.28 18.48
C ARG A 246 38.92 -32.23 18.01
N VAL A 247 39.91 -31.90 18.86
CA VAL A 247 40.93 -30.89 18.52
C VAL A 247 42.17 -31.57 17.89
N THR A 248 42.51 -31.21 16.65
CA THR A 248 43.79 -31.59 16.01
C THR A 248 44.75 -30.39 15.95
N LYS A 249 46.06 -30.69 15.89
CA LYS A 249 47.12 -29.68 15.87
C LYS A 249 47.49 -29.35 14.43
N ASP A 250 46.92 -28.29 13.92
CA ASP A 250 47.16 -27.78 12.57
C ASP A 250 48.64 -27.42 12.37
N PHE A 251 49.28 -28.06 11.39
CA PHE A 251 50.32 -27.48 10.51
C PHE A 251 50.74 -28.48 9.42
N SER A 252 49.79 -29.26 8.89
CA SER A 252 50.02 -30.21 7.80
C SER A 252 49.18 -29.85 6.57
N TYR A 253 49.68 -30.15 5.38
CA TYR A 253 48.96 -29.85 4.13
C TYR A 253 47.57 -30.52 4.09
N HIS A 254 47.46 -31.75 4.61
CA HIS A 254 46.18 -32.46 4.74
C HIS A 254 45.19 -31.79 5.71
N GLU A 255 45.64 -31.07 6.75
CA GLU A 255 44.73 -30.38 7.66
C GLU A 255 44.27 -29.03 7.11
N MET A 256 45.10 -28.34 6.32
CA MET A 256 44.65 -27.18 5.54
C MET A 256 43.59 -27.58 4.49
N VAL A 257 43.69 -28.78 3.89
CA VAL A 257 42.60 -29.32 3.05
C VAL A 257 41.32 -29.46 3.87
N GLY A 258 41.38 -29.97 5.10
CA GLY A 258 40.21 -30.06 5.99
C GLY A 258 39.54 -28.72 6.32
N ILE A 259 40.32 -27.63 6.40
CA ILE A 259 39.77 -26.27 6.58
C ILE A 259 39.13 -25.76 5.28
N VAL A 260 39.72 -26.05 4.12
CA VAL A 260 39.19 -25.67 2.80
C VAL A 260 37.96 -26.49 2.39
N ASP A 261 37.89 -27.78 2.76
CA ASP A 261 36.73 -28.63 2.55
C ASP A 261 35.68 -28.55 3.68
N GLY A 262 35.86 -27.64 4.64
CA GLY A 262 34.90 -27.37 5.71
C GLY A 262 34.73 -28.50 6.73
N SER A 263 35.47 -29.60 6.63
CA SER A 263 35.50 -30.64 7.67
C SER A 263 36.24 -30.21 8.94
N LYS A 264 36.95 -29.08 8.91
CA LYS A 264 37.63 -28.50 10.08
C LYS A 264 37.44 -26.99 10.19
N ILE A 265 37.51 -26.47 11.41
CA ILE A 265 37.46 -25.03 11.72
C ILE A 265 38.52 -24.64 12.75
N ALA A 266 39.04 -23.40 12.72
CA ALA A 266 39.99 -22.91 13.71
C ALA A 266 39.39 -22.95 15.14
N VAL A 267 40.14 -23.44 16.14
CA VAL A 267 39.63 -23.65 17.52
C VAL A 267 39.01 -22.41 18.14
N SER A 268 39.56 -21.21 17.88
CA SER A 268 39.00 -19.94 18.39
C SER A 268 37.55 -19.67 17.97
N ASP A 269 37.13 -20.23 16.84
CA ASP A 269 35.79 -20.08 16.27
C ASP A 269 34.95 -21.36 16.53
N GLY A 270 35.58 -22.54 16.41
CA GLY A 270 34.95 -23.84 16.64
C GLY A 270 34.41 -24.06 18.06
N VAL A 271 35.07 -23.53 19.10
CA VAL A 271 34.55 -23.62 20.48
C VAL A 271 33.16 -22.99 20.62
N TYR A 272 32.92 -21.87 19.94
CA TYR A 272 31.62 -21.20 19.96
C TYR A 272 30.57 -21.94 19.13
N VAL A 273 30.95 -22.51 17.99
CA VAL A 273 30.07 -23.38 17.19
C VAL A 273 29.61 -24.59 18.00
N LEU A 274 30.53 -25.27 18.69
CA LEU A 274 30.21 -26.42 19.52
C LEU A 274 29.36 -26.04 20.74
N GLU A 275 29.63 -24.91 21.42
CA GLU A 275 28.77 -24.45 22.52
C GLU A 275 27.34 -24.17 22.02
N VAL A 276 27.18 -23.49 20.87
CA VAL A 276 25.89 -23.22 20.22
C VAL A 276 25.15 -24.51 19.87
N GLN A 277 25.83 -25.47 19.25
CA GLN A 277 25.24 -26.76 18.85
C GLN A 277 24.83 -27.60 20.05
N ALA A 278 25.69 -27.73 21.06
CA ALA A 278 25.37 -28.43 22.30
C ALA A 278 24.16 -27.78 23.01
N ARG A 279 24.12 -26.45 23.10
CA ARG A 279 22.99 -25.69 23.68
C ARG A 279 21.68 -26.00 22.99
N ILE A 280 21.64 -25.94 21.65
CA ILE A 280 20.45 -26.18 20.85
C ILE A 280 20.01 -27.65 20.96
N LEU A 281 20.91 -28.61 20.75
CA LEU A 281 20.55 -30.03 20.66
C LEU A 281 20.10 -30.60 22.01
N ILE A 282 20.79 -30.29 23.11
CA ILE A 282 20.36 -30.66 24.47
C ILE A 282 18.99 -30.06 24.79
N PHE A 283 18.73 -28.80 24.41
CA PHE A 283 17.45 -28.16 24.63
C PHE A 283 16.32 -28.82 23.83
N LEU A 284 16.55 -29.15 22.55
CA LEU A 284 15.56 -29.80 21.69
C LEU A 284 15.26 -31.24 22.15
N GLN A 285 16.27 -31.99 22.57
CA GLN A 285 16.10 -33.29 23.21
C GLN A 285 15.21 -33.17 24.46
N LYS A 286 15.58 -32.32 25.43
CA LYS A 286 14.84 -32.13 26.69
C LYS A 286 13.42 -31.61 26.45
N CYS A 287 13.20 -30.77 25.44
CA CYS A 287 11.85 -30.39 25.02
C CYS A 287 11.01 -31.60 24.62
N CYS A 288 11.56 -32.50 23.80
CA CYS A 288 10.85 -33.70 23.39
C CYS A 288 10.60 -34.66 24.55
N GLU A 289 11.59 -34.88 25.43
CA GLU A 289 11.46 -35.69 26.64
C GLU A 289 10.34 -35.17 27.56
N LEU A 290 10.24 -33.86 27.77
CA LEU A 290 9.16 -33.23 28.56
C LEU A 290 7.79 -33.25 27.86
N ILE A 291 7.75 -33.23 26.52
CA ILE A 291 6.51 -33.36 25.73
C ILE A 291 6.00 -34.81 25.73
N MET A 292 6.91 -35.80 25.80
CA MET A 292 6.65 -37.25 25.70
C MET A 292 6.96 -38.02 27.00
N HIS A 293 6.91 -37.37 28.16
CA HIS A 293 7.33 -37.89 29.47
C HIS A 293 6.63 -39.20 29.92
N ASP A 294 5.50 -39.54 29.31
CA ASP A 294 4.68 -40.74 29.51
C ASP A 294 4.99 -41.87 28.52
N MET A 295 5.87 -41.61 27.54
CA MET A 295 6.21 -42.51 26.43
C MET A 295 7.72 -42.63 26.16
N ILE A 296 8.55 -41.74 26.72
CA ILE A 296 9.99 -41.68 26.46
C ILE A 296 10.75 -42.95 26.88
N ASP A 297 10.29 -43.62 27.94
CA ASP A 297 10.83 -44.91 28.40
C ASP A 297 10.66 -46.05 27.38
N LYS A 298 9.89 -45.82 26.32
CA LYS A 298 9.67 -46.75 25.20
C LYS A 298 10.46 -46.38 23.94
N LEU A 299 11.40 -45.44 24.01
CA LEU A 299 12.23 -45.05 22.86
C LEU A 299 13.02 -46.24 22.28
N ASP A 300 13.46 -47.14 23.15
CA ASP A 300 14.18 -48.38 22.84
C ASP A 300 13.26 -49.59 22.59
N ASP A 301 11.93 -49.40 22.58
CA ASP A 301 10.97 -50.44 22.23
C ASP A 301 10.83 -50.55 20.70
N ASP A 302 11.38 -51.62 20.13
CA ASP A 302 11.36 -51.87 18.68
C ASP A 302 10.00 -52.36 18.15
N SER A 303 9.00 -52.55 19.02
CA SER A 303 7.61 -52.75 18.59
C SER A 303 6.94 -51.45 18.11
N ILE A 304 7.54 -50.27 18.38
CA ILE A 304 7.04 -48.98 17.92
C ILE A 304 7.57 -48.69 16.50
N PRO A 305 6.71 -48.70 15.46
CA PRO A 305 7.15 -48.55 14.07
C PRO A 305 7.59 -47.13 13.76
N VAL A 306 8.63 -47.02 12.93
CA VAL A 306 9.06 -45.78 12.27
C VAL A 306 7.87 -45.10 11.60
N GLN A 307 7.67 -43.82 11.90
CA GLN A 307 6.58 -43.04 11.31
C GLN A 307 7.02 -42.44 9.96
N PRO A 308 6.12 -42.35 8.96
CA PRO A 308 6.42 -41.63 7.73
C PRO A 308 6.60 -40.14 8.01
N GLU A 309 7.42 -39.48 7.20
CA GLU A 309 7.79 -38.09 7.42
C GLU A 309 6.57 -37.14 7.33
N PRO A 310 6.24 -36.39 8.40
CA PRO A 310 5.12 -35.46 8.38
C PRO A 310 5.44 -34.19 7.58
N GLU A 311 4.48 -33.76 6.74
CA GLU A 311 4.60 -32.67 5.76
C GLU A 311 5.30 -31.40 6.29
N PRO A 312 6.03 -30.65 5.42
CA PRO A 312 6.64 -29.38 5.78
C PRO A 312 5.63 -28.38 6.35
N LEU A 313 6.01 -27.68 7.42
CA LEU A 313 5.19 -26.60 7.97
C LEU A 313 5.20 -25.40 7.00
N PRO A 314 4.05 -24.75 6.73
CA PRO A 314 3.99 -23.62 5.80
C PRO A 314 5.02 -22.51 6.11
N ALA A 315 5.74 -22.10 5.07
CA ALA A 315 6.66 -20.97 5.09
C ALA A 315 5.86 -19.66 5.11
N HIS A 316 5.55 -19.21 6.33
CA HIS A 316 4.85 -17.96 6.60
C HIS A 316 5.12 -17.47 8.03
N ASP A 317 5.22 -16.15 8.18
CA ASP A 317 4.97 -15.36 9.40
C ASP A 317 6.00 -15.28 10.57
N GLN A 318 7.26 -15.74 10.50
CA GLN A 318 8.25 -15.39 11.56
C GLN A 318 9.76 -15.39 11.15
N PRO A 319 10.62 -14.57 11.82
CA PRO A 319 12.06 -14.39 11.54
C PRO A 319 13.02 -15.60 11.63
N THR A 320 12.56 -16.76 12.10
CA THR A 320 13.44 -17.83 12.60
C THR A 320 14.05 -18.71 11.51
N ASP A 321 13.81 -18.38 10.24
CA ASP A 321 14.09 -19.27 9.12
C ASP A 321 15.60 -19.33 8.75
N GLY A 322 16.43 -18.43 9.29
CA GLY A 322 17.90 -18.54 9.27
C GLY A 322 18.49 -19.72 10.06
N LEU A 323 17.64 -20.46 10.80
CA LEU A 323 17.99 -21.73 11.45
C LEU A 323 17.48 -22.97 10.68
N GLY A 324 16.86 -22.77 9.51
CA GLY A 324 16.38 -23.81 8.61
C GLY A 324 17.30 -24.03 7.41
N LEU A 325 17.43 -25.28 6.98
CA LEU A 325 18.06 -25.65 5.70
C LEU A 325 16.99 -25.71 4.60
N VAL A 326 17.19 -24.94 3.53
CA VAL A 326 16.50 -25.13 2.25
C VAL A 326 17.37 -26.06 1.40
N ASP A 327 16.77 -27.12 0.85
CA ASP A 327 17.49 -28.05 -0.04
C ASP A 327 17.78 -27.40 -1.40
N LEU A 328 18.79 -27.91 -2.11
CA LEU A 328 19.28 -27.40 -3.39
C LEU A 328 18.18 -27.15 -4.44
N PRO A 329 17.16 -28.03 -4.63
CA PRO A 329 16.07 -27.74 -5.56
C PRO A 329 15.28 -26.49 -5.17
N GLY A 330 15.11 -26.23 -3.87
CA GLY A 330 14.45 -25.02 -3.36
C GLY A 330 15.27 -23.75 -3.60
N ALA A 331 16.59 -23.80 -3.40
CA ALA A 331 17.48 -22.67 -3.72
C ALA A 331 17.51 -22.39 -5.24
N LEU A 332 17.47 -23.44 -6.07
CA LEU A 332 17.37 -23.31 -7.52
C LEU A 332 15.99 -22.80 -7.98
N ASP A 333 14.91 -23.19 -7.31
CA ASP A 333 13.56 -22.68 -7.60
C ASP A 333 13.35 -21.24 -7.10
N LEU A 334 14.01 -20.83 -6.01
CA LEU A 334 14.14 -19.42 -5.61
C LEU A 334 14.89 -18.60 -6.66
N ALA A 335 16.00 -19.13 -7.20
CA ALA A 335 16.72 -18.49 -8.30
C ALA A 335 15.84 -18.37 -9.57
N LYS A 336 15.06 -19.41 -9.91
CA LYS A 336 14.06 -19.35 -11.01
C LYS A 336 12.93 -18.35 -10.74
N ALA A 337 12.47 -18.23 -9.50
CA ALA A 337 11.44 -17.26 -9.14
C ALA A 337 11.94 -15.82 -9.28
N ALA A 338 13.17 -15.53 -8.83
CA ALA A 338 13.82 -14.22 -8.99
C ALA A 338 14.13 -13.89 -10.46
N LEU A 339 14.48 -14.90 -11.26
CA LEU A 339 14.64 -14.86 -12.73
C LEU A 339 13.33 -14.48 -13.43
N ASP A 340 12.21 -15.08 -13.05
CA ASP A 340 10.89 -14.81 -13.65
C ASP A 340 10.30 -13.47 -13.16
N GLU A 341 10.51 -13.09 -11.90
CA GLU A 341 10.17 -11.75 -11.37
C GLU A 341 10.89 -10.65 -12.15
N ALA A 342 12.19 -10.83 -12.41
CA ALA A 342 12.98 -9.92 -13.24
C ALA A 342 12.42 -9.81 -14.67
N ARG A 343 12.04 -10.93 -15.30
CA ARG A 343 11.43 -10.95 -16.64
C ARG A 343 10.09 -10.20 -16.67
N GLU A 344 9.19 -10.48 -15.72
CA GLU A 344 7.88 -9.81 -15.67
C GLU A 344 8.01 -8.30 -15.38
N ARG A 345 8.99 -7.84 -14.60
CA ARG A 345 9.25 -6.38 -14.46
C ARG A 345 9.72 -5.72 -15.75
N VAL A 346 10.64 -6.35 -16.47
CA VAL A 346 11.15 -5.81 -17.76
C VAL A 346 10.05 -5.83 -18.84
N ARG A 347 9.17 -6.85 -18.81
CA ARG A 347 7.93 -6.89 -19.61
C ARG A 347 6.99 -5.74 -19.21
N ALA A 348 6.66 -5.58 -17.94
CA ALA A 348 5.76 -4.53 -17.46
C ALA A 348 6.24 -3.10 -17.79
N LEU A 349 7.55 -2.82 -17.73
CA LEU A 349 8.13 -1.53 -18.14
C LEU A 349 8.05 -1.25 -19.66
N ARG A 350 7.76 -2.27 -20.47
CA ARG A 350 7.49 -2.17 -21.92
C ARG A 350 5.99 -2.30 -22.25
N GLU A 351 5.21 -2.91 -21.36
CA GLU A 351 3.79 -3.19 -21.57
C GLU A 351 2.89 -2.05 -21.06
N ASP A 352 3.16 -1.51 -19.86
CA ASP A 352 2.29 -0.54 -19.16
C ASP A 352 2.97 0.84 -18.99
N PRO A 353 2.48 1.89 -19.69
CA PRO A 353 2.94 3.27 -19.51
C PRO A 353 2.81 3.82 -18.07
N PHE A 354 1.84 3.37 -17.28
CA PHE A 354 1.66 3.82 -15.90
C PHE A 354 2.67 3.16 -14.94
N TYR A 355 3.00 1.89 -15.14
CA TYR A 355 4.09 1.22 -14.42
C TYR A 355 5.45 1.82 -14.78
N PHE A 356 5.66 2.19 -16.05
CA PHE A 356 6.83 2.96 -16.47
C PHE A 356 6.91 4.34 -15.79
N PHE A 357 5.83 5.14 -15.85
CA PHE A 357 5.72 6.45 -15.20
C PHE A 357 6.08 6.37 -13.70
N THR A 358 5.39 5.50 -12.95
CA THR A 358 5.59 5.38 -11.49
C THR A 358 6.99 4.87 -11.14
N SER A 359 7.60 4.02 -11.97
CA SER A 359 8.99 3.57 -11.78
C SER A 359 10.02 4.69 -12.00
N VAL A 360 9.76 5.61 -12.93
CA VAL A 360 10.59 6.80 -13.17
C VAL A 360 10.39 7.83 -12.04
N GLU A 361 9.15 8.09 -11.62
CA GLU A 361 8.79 9.00 -10.53
C GLU A 361 9.42 8.56 -9.19
N CYS A 362 9.24 7.30 -8.78
CA CYS A 362 9.93 6.74 -7.61
C CYS A 362 11.46 6.82 -7.73
N SER A 363 12.00 6.67 -8.94
CA SER A 363 13.45 6.80 -9.19
C SER A 363 13.94 8.24 -9.01
N MET A 364 13.14 9.23 -9.40
CA MET A 364 13.36 10.66 -9.20
C MET A 364 13.27 11.06 -7.73
N GLU A 365 12.22 10.62 -7.01
CA GLU A 365 12.07 10.91 -5.58
C GLU A 365 13.24 10.34 -4.77
N HIS A 366 13.61 9.09 -5.02
CA HIS A 366 14.70 8.40 -4.33
C HIS A 366 16.07 8.62 -4.98
N SER A 367 16.40 9.89 -5.25
CA SER A 367 17.72 10.34 -5.68
C SER A 367 18.49 11.03 -4.55
N PHE A 368 19.81 10.78 -4.46
CA PHE A 368 20.72 11.52 -3.57
C PHE A 368 20.82 13.01 -3.91
N ASP A 369 20.51 13.40 -5.15
CA ASP A 369 20.59 14.79 -5.60
C ASP A 369 19.50 15.67 -4.93
N ASN A 370 18.43 15.05 -4.42
CA ASN A 370 17.37 15.69 -3.62
C ASN A 370 17.82 16.03 -2.18
N PHE A 371 19.01 15.61 -1.74
CA PHE A 371 19.50 15.98 -0.41
C PHE A 371 19.92 17.45 -0.35
N LYS A 372 19.31 18.13 0.62
CA LYS A 372 19.74 19.45 1.10
C LYS A 372 21.15 19.35 1.70
N ASP A 373 22.00 20.33 1.40
CA ASP A 373 23.25 20.55 2.10
C ASP A 373 23.03 21.22 3.47
N LEU A 374 24.12 21.54 4.16
CA LEU A 374 24.08 22.22 5.47
C LEU A 374 23.48 23.64 5.42
N LEU A 375 23.28 24.22 4.22
CA LEU A 375 22.64 25.51 3.99
C LEU A 375 21.22 25.36 3.39
N GLY A 376 20.67 24.15 3.38
CA GLY A 376 19.31 23.85 2.91
C GLY A 376 19.18 23.64 1.40
N ARG A 377 20.26 23.65 0.63
CA ARG A 377 20.24 23.69 -0.85
C ARG A 377 20.35 22.30 -1.47
N VAL A 378 19.49 21.98 -2.44
CA VAL A 378 19.56 20.73 -3.24
C VAL A 378 20.79 20.70 -4.15
N HIS A 379 21.08 19.56 -4.80
CA HIS A 379 22.23 19.48 -5.71
C HIS A 379 22.02 20.41 -6.94
N PRO A 380 23.03 21.19 -7.39
CA PRO A 380 22.88 22.12 -8.51
C PRO A 380 22.43 21.50 -9.84
N ASP A 381 22.56 20.17 -9.98
CA ASP A 381 22.06 19.42 -11.13
C ASP A 381 20.53 19.24 -11.16
N VAL A 382 19.85 19.39 -10.00
CA VAL A 382 18.38 19.41 -9.92
C VAL A 382 17.83 20.74 -10.44
N SER A 383 18.61 21.81 -10.34
CA SER A 383 18.27 23.17 -10.80
C SER A 383 18.75 23.50 -12.21
N LYS A 384 19.07 22.50 -13.04
CA LYS A 384 19.46 22.70 -14.46
C LYS A 384 18.24 22.54 -15.39
N PRO A 385 18.18 23.26 -16.53
CA PRO A 385 17.10 23.12 -17.50
C PRO A 385 17.01 21.74 -18.16
N ASP A 386 15.84 21.51 -18.77
CA ASP A 386 15.51 20.53 -19.81
C ASP A 386 15.98 19.09 -19.57
N HIS A 387 15.12 18.33 -18.87
CA HIS A 387 15.14 16.87 -18.71
C HIS A 387 16.46 16.24 -18.22
N PHE A 388 17.42 17.00 -17.67
CA PHE A 388 18.68 16.43 -17.15
C PHE A 388 18.43 15.45 -15.99
N PHE A 389 17.59 15.84 -15.02
CA PHE A 389 17.24 15.02 -13.87
C PHE A 389 16.40 13.78 -14.24
N LEU A 390 15.52 13.93 -15.24
CA LEU A 390 14.76 12.83 -15.84
C LEU A 390 15.69 11.84 -16.56
N ASN A 391 16.65 12.33 -17.35
CA ASN A 391 17.71 11.50 -17.93
C ASN A 391 18.50 10.72 -16.87
N VAL A 392 18.89 11.34 -15.75
CA VAL A 392 19.57 10.64 -14.64
C VAL A 392 18.70 9.52 -14.06
N SER A 393 17.40 9.76 -13.94
CA SER A 393 16.44 8.81 -13.35
C SER A 393 16.08 7.66 -14.29
N VAL A 394 15.88 7.94 -15.58
CA VAL A 394 15.79 6.92 -16.64
C VAL A 394 17.08 6.08 -16.68
N LYS A 395 18.25 6.69 -16.58
CA LYS A 395 19.55 5.97 -16.53
C LYS A 395 19.77 5.17 -15.25
N LYS A 396 19.04 5.45 -14.16
CA LYS A 396 18.93 4.58 -12.97
C LYS A 396 18.04 3.38 -13.29
N LEU A 397 16.80 3.61 -13.75
CA LEU A 397 15.84 2.57 -14.14
C LEU A 397 16.43 1.56 -15.16
N LEU A 398 17.15 2.03 -16.17
CA LEU A 398 17.80 1.17 -17.18
C LEU A 398 18.96 0.32 -16.64
N ARG A 399 19.64 0.76 -15.55
CA ARG A 399 20.62 -0.07 -14.83
C ARG A 399 19.96 -1.09 -13.93
N ASP A 400 18.75 -0.79 -13.44
CA ASP A 400 17.97 -1.66 -12.58
C ASP A 400 17.36 -2.80 -13.41
N VAL A 401 16.79 -2.47 -14.57
CA VAL A 401 16.44 -3.40 -15.67
C VAL A 401 17.62 -4.29 -16.06
N PHE A 402 18.82 -3.73 -16.19
CA PHE A 402 19.99 -4.50 -16.57
C PHE A 402 20.49 -5.45 -15.46
N ASP A 403 20.55 -5.01 -14.20
CA ASP A 403 20.89 -5.91 -13.08
C ASP A 403 19.81 -6.99 -12.87
N GLU A 404 18.54 -6.72 -13.19
CA GLU A 404 17.49 -7.73 -13.28
C GLU A 404 17.71 -8.70 -14.46
N TYR A 405 18.15 -8.24 -15.63
CA TYR A 405 18.65 -9.10 -16.72
C TYR A 405 19.88 -9.94 -16.31
N LEU A 406 20.79 -9.41 -15.49
CA LEU A 406 21.97 -10.18 -15.06
C LEU A 406 21.61 -11.35 -14.13
N LYS A 407 20.53 -11.25 -13.35
CA LYS A 407 19.94 -12.40 -12.64
C LYS A 407 19.37 -13.46 -13.61
N ALA A 408 19.10 -13.07 -14.86
CA ALA A 408 18.15 -13.75 -15.73
C ALA A 408 18.78 -14.57 -16.88
N ARG A 409 20.11 -14.79 -16.88
CA ARG A 409 20.80 -15.55 -17.93
C ARG A 409 20.56 -17.07 -17.83
N PRO A 410 20.15 -17.76 -18.92
CA PRO A 410 19.85 -19.19 -18.91
C PRO A 410 21.07 -20.11 -19.00
N GLU A 411 22.28 -19.54 -19.12
CA GLU A 411 23.54 -20.28 -19.32
C GLU A 411 24.00 -21.04 -18.06
N LEU A 412 23.40 -20.78 -16.89
CA LEU A 412 23.59 -21.54 -15.66
C LEU A 412 22.85 -22.90 -15.70
N GLN A 413 23.00 -23.65 -16.80
CA GLN A 413 22.60 -25.05 -16.90
C GLN A 413 23.76 -25.94 -16.40
N PRO A 414 23.51 -26.95 -15.56
CA PRO A 414 24.58 -27.80 -15.03
C PRO A 414 25.10 -28.75 -16.12
N GLN A 415 26.31 -28.50 -16.61
CA GLN A 415 27.12 -29.51 -17.30
C GLN A 415 28.36 -29.83 -16.46
N ASP A 416 28.41 -31.08 -16.02
CA ASP A 416 29.53 -31.91 -15.54
C ASP A 416 30.47 -31.41 -14.41
N ASP A 417 30.60 -30.11 -14.14
CA ASP A 417 31.41 -29.59 -13.02
C ASP A 417 30.60 -28.69 -12.07
N TYR A 418 29.78 -29.37 -11.27
CA TYR A 418 28.85 -28.78 -10.30
C TYR A 418 29.53 -27.86 -9.26
N PHE A 419 30.80 -28.10 -8.92
CA PHE A 419 31.52 -27.31 -7.92
C PHE A 419 31.89 -25.92 -8.46
N LYS A 420 32.36 -25.86 -9.72
CA LYS A 420 32.64 -24.58 -10.42
C LYS A 420 31.40 -23.70 -10.51
N LEU A 421 30.24 -24.30 -10.81
CA LEU A 421 28.97 -23.57 -10.92
C LEU A 421 28.58 -22.87 -9.61
N LEU A 422 28.68 -23.55 -8.48
CA LEU A 422 28.39 -22.97 -7.16
C LEU A 422 29.38 -21.84 -6.80
N PHE A 423 30.67 -22.01 -7.10
CA PHE A 423 31.68 -20.99 -6.82
C PHE A 423 31.47 -19.73 -7.68
N ALA A 424 31.18 -19.88 -8.97
CA ALA A 424 30.86 -18.76 -9.86
C ALA A 424 29.60 -18.01 -9.42
N VAL A 425 28.54 -18.73 -9.03
CA VAL A 425 27.30 -18.14 -8.48
C VAL A 425 27.56 -17.41 -7.16
N ARG A 426 28.36 -17.97 -6.23
CA ARG A 426 28.80 -17.26 -5.01
C ARG A 426 29.51 -15.96 -5.37
N TYR A 427 30.56 -16.03 -6.20
CA TYR A 427 31.38 -14.88 -6.54
C TYR A 427 30.55 -13.77 -7.19
N PHE A 428 29.63 -14.14 -8.09
CA PHE A 428 28.70 -13.21 -8.72
C PHE A 428 27.74 -12.54 -7.72
N ILE A 429 27.16 -13.31 -6.80
CA ILE A 429 26.28 -12.78 -5.74
C ILE A 429 27.05 -11.84 -4.80
N ASP A 430 28.20 -12.28 -4.27
CA ASP A 430 29.03 -11.51 -3.32
C ASP A 430 29.65 -10.25 -3.91
N ASN A 431 30.21 -10.33 -5.13
CA ASN A 431 31.03 -9.25 -5.71
C ASN A 431 30.30 -8.38 -6.73
N VAL A 432 29.29 -8.89 -7.43
CA VAL A 432 28.54 -8.10 -8.43
C VAL A 432 27.19 -7.65 -7.88
N MET A 433 26.38 -8.59 -7.37
CA MET A 433 24.97 -8.30 -7.06
C MET A 433 24.78 -7.61 -5.70
N LEU A 434 25.21 -8.21 -4.59
CA LEU A 434 24.95 -7.69 -3.25
C LEU A 434 25.54 -6.30 -3.05
N LYS A 435 26.79 -6.06 -3.48
CA LYS A 435 27.43 -4.73 -3.37
C LYS A 435 26.64 -3.62 -4.07
N ARG A 436 25.91 -3.92 -5.16
CA ARG A 436 25.03 -2.97 -5.88
C ARG A 436 23.66 -2.86 -5.24
N VAL A 437 23.04 -4.00 -4.91
CA VAL A 437 21.65 -4.04 -4.42
C VAL A 437 21.57 -3.51 -2.98
N THR A 438 22.56 -3.79 -2.12
CA THR A 438 22.72 -3.10 -0.83
C THR A 438 22.94 -1.60 -1.02
N ALA A 439 23.72 -1.15 -2.02
CA ALA A 439 23.86 0.29 -2.29
C ALA A 439 22.54 0.95 -2.75
N ARG A 440 21.68 0.23 -3.48
CA ARG A 440 20.31 0.68 -3.83
C ARG A 440 19.38 0.70 -2.62
N LEU A 441 19.36 -0.36 -1.81
CA LEU A 441 18.61 -0.45 -0.57
C LEU A 441 18.88 0.76 0.32
N LEU A 442 20.15 1.09 0.48
CA LEU A 442 20.59 2.22 1.29
C LEU A 442 20.24 3.56 0.65
N ALA A 443 20.33 3.68 -0.68
CA ALA A 443 19.80 4.84 -1.38
C ALA A 443 18.29 5.00 -1.08
N ALA A 444 17.49 3.94 -1.24
CA ALA A 444 16.04 3.97 -1.02
C ALA A 444 15.67 4.30 0.43
N LEU A 445 16.29 3.64 1.42
CA LEU A 445 16.06 3.86 2.85
C LEU A 445 16.50 5.25 3.33
N VAL A 446 17.64 5.76 2.87
CA VAL A 446 18.19 7.05 3.30
C VAL A 446 17.49 8.21 2.59
N THR A 447 17.19 8.10 1.29
CA THR A 447 16.43 9.12 0.54
C THR A 447 14.92 9.09 0.77
N ASN A 448 14.40 8.07 1.47
CA ASN A 448 12.99 7.92 1.85
C ASN A 448 12.41 9.23 2.42
N PRO A 449 11.32 9.79 1.84
CA PRO A 449 10.76 11.07 2.27
C PRO A 449 10.61 11.21 3.80
N SER A 450 10.15 10.17 4.48
CA SER A 450 9.92 10.15 5.95
C SER A 450 11.20 10.26 6.80
N TYR A 451 12.37 9.93 6.25
CA TYR A 451 13.67 10.02 6.95
C TYR A 451 14.66 10.99 6.30
N ARG A 452 14.38 11.51 5.09
CA ARG A 452 15.29 12.34 4.27
C ARG A 452 15.87 13.52 5.04
N ASP A 453 15.06 14.23 5.82
CA ASP A 453 15.51 15.40 6.58
C ASP A 453 16.41 15.05 7.80
N ARG A 454 16.60 13.76 8.16
CA ARG A 454 17.62 13.33 9.15
C ARG A 454 19.01 13.10 8.55
N PHE A 455 19.17 13.27 7.25
CA PHE A 455 20.45 13.18 6.54
C PHE A 455 20.80 14.51 5.85
N TYR A 456 22.06 14.68 5.47
CA TYR A 456 22.52 15.85 4.72
C TYR A 456 23.60 15.48 3.70
N ARG A 457 23.76 16.32 2.69
CA ARG A 457 24.78 16.18 1.64
C ARG A 457 25.99 17.08 1.92
N PRO A 458 27.23 16.55 2.03
CA PRO A 458 28.43 17.38 2.10
C PRO A 458 28.61 18.19 0.81
N GLU A 459 28.98 19.46 0.93
CA GLU A 459 29.11 20.39 -0.20
C GLU A 459 30.09 19.87 -1.26
N GLY A 460 29.77 20.08 -2.54
CA GLY A 460 30.54 19.55 -3.68
C GLY A 460 30.45 18.04 -3.90
N THR A 461 29.72 17.28 -3.06
CA THR A 461 29.61 15.81 -3.19
C THR A 461 28.19 15.34 -3.51
N ARG A 462 28.12 14.09 -4.01
CA ARG A 462 26.90 13.24 -4.03
C ARG A 462 26.98 12.14 -2.96
N ASN A 463 27.63 12.43 -1.84
CA ASN A 463 27.62 11.59 -0.65
C ASN A 463 26.54 12.08 0.31
N TRP A 464 26.23 11.27 1.31
CA TRP A 464 25.32 11.61 2.41
C TRP A 464 26.03 11.38 3.74
N LEU A 465 25.61 12.11 4.77
CA LEU A 465 25.97 11.88 6.17
C LEU A 465 24.70 11.96 7.03
N SER A 466 24.71 11.23 8.14
CA SER A 466 23.63 11.35 9.13
C SER A 466 23.78 12.62 9.95
N LYS A 467 22.66 13.29 10.27
CA LYS A 467 22.62 14.35 11.29
C LYS A 467 22.67 13.77 12.72
N GLU A 468 22.19 12.54 12.89
CA GLU A 468 22.21 11.80 14.15
C GLU A 468 23.07 10.52 13.97
N PRO A 469 24.33 10.50 14.44
CA PRO A 469 25.24 9.37 14.17
C PRO A 469 24.78 8.04 14.81
N MET A 470 23.97 8.10 15.87
CA MET A 470 23.07 7.03 16.29
C MET A 470 21.79 7.65 16.85
N GLY A 471 20.68 7.56 16.12
CA GLY A 471 19.36 7.86 16.69
C GLY A 471 18.87 6.72 17.59
N ARG A 472 18.01 7.03 18.57
CA ARG A 472 17.47 6.07 19.56
C ARG A 472 16.24 5.30 19.09
N GLU A 473 15.86 5.45 17.82
CA GLU A 473 14.66 4.87 17.23
C GLU A 473 15.03 3.59 16.48
N PRO A 474 14.47 2.41 16.82
CA PRO A 474 14.81 1.11 16.23
C PRO A 474 14.98 1.09 14.70
N LEU A 475 13.94 1.49 13.94
CA LEU A 475 13.99 1.48 12.47
C LEU A 475 15.11 2.38 11.92
N TYR A 476 15.24 3.59 12.44
CA TYR A 476 16.29 4.52 12.01
C TYR A 476 17.70 4.01 12.37
N TRP A 477 17.88 3.40 13.54
CA TRP A 477 19.15 2.77 13.93
C TRP A 477 19.52 1.61 12.98
N LEU A 478 18.55 0.77 12.59
CA LEU A 478 18.77 -0.30 11.61
C LEU A 478 19.09 0.23 10.21
N ILE A 479 18.49 1.34 9.78
CA ILE A 479 18.87 2.03 8.53
C ILE A 479 20.33 2.49 8.58
N ILE A 480 20.81 2.97 9.73
CA ILE A 480 22.22 3.33 9.95
C ILE A 480 23.12 2.07 9.97
N GLN A 481 22.70 0.97 10.63
CA GLN A 481 23.48 -0.28 10.66
C GLN A 481 23.62 -0.87 9.25
N ALA A 482 22.53 -0.97 8.49
CA ALA A 482 22.55 -1.40 7.10
C ALA A 482 23.58 -0.61 6.27
N ALA A 483 23.73 0.69 6.55
CA ALA A 483 24.66 1.56 5.82
C ALA A 483 26.15 1.23 6.05
N THR A 484 26.50 0.59 7.17
CA THR A 484 27.88 0.16 7.46
C THR A 484 28.38 -0.94 6.51
N HIS A 485 27.47 -1.62 5.79
CA HIS A 485 27.82 -2.66 4.80
C HIS A 485 28.28 -2.11 3.44
N LEU A 486 28.37 -0.78 3.27
CA LEU A 486 28.88 -0.19 2.03
C LEU A 486 30.41 -0.31 1.94
N PRO A 487 30.98 -0.78 0.81
CA PRO A 487 32.43 -0.83 0.58
C PRO A 487 33.16 0.52 0.56
N ARG A 488 32.48 1.63 0.90
CA ARG A 488 33.08 2.96 1.04
C ARG A 488 33.74 3.19 2.40
N SER A 489 33.49 2.32 3.38
CA SER A 489 34.16 2.33 4.69
C SER A 489 35.12 1.15 4.83
N GLU A 490 36.28 1.22 4.18
CA GLU A 490 37.45 0.36 4.45
C GLU A 490 37.95 0.43 5.92
N ALA A 491 37.37 1.32 6.73
CA ALA A 491 37.72 1.57 8.12
C ALA A 491 36.79 0.90 9.16
N TYR A 492 35.71 0.22 8.73
CA TYR A 492 34.78 -0.48 9.62
C TYR A 492 34.20 -1.73 8.96
N ALA A 493 34.42 -2.89 9.57
CA ALA A 493 33.63 -4.08 9.25
C ALA A 493 32.20 -3.93 9.84
N PRO A 494 31.14 -4.35 9.12
CA PRO A 494 29.78 -4.29 9.65
C PRO A 494 29.65 -5.18 10.89
N SER A 495 28.89 -4.69 11.87
CA SER A 495 28.85 -5.27 13.23
C SER A 495 27.77 -6.33 13.45
N ILE A 496 26.82 -6.41 12.51
CA ILE A 496 25.65 -7.31 12.45
C ILE A 496 25.53 -7.79 10.99
N ASN A 497 24.84 -8.89 10.69
CA ASN A 497 24.69 -9.35 9.30
C ASN A 497 23.58 -8.57 8.56
N MET A 498 23.59 -8.57 7.22
CA MET A 498 22.60 -7.80 6.43
C MET A 498 21.21 -8.47 6.46
N ASP A 499 21.21 -9.81 6.50
CA ASP A 499 20.09 -10.68 6.79
C ASP A 499 19.40 -10.29 8.11
N ASP A 500 20.16 -10.27 9.21
CA ASP A 500 19.68 -9.82 10.52
C ASP A 500 19.00 -8.45 10.48
N VAL A 501 19.63 -7.47 9.81
CA VAL A 501 19.11 -6.10 9.73
C VAL A 501 17.84 -6.02 8.87
N LEU A 502 17.80 -6.70 7.72
CA LEU A 502 16.61 -6.72 6.86
C LEU A 502 15.42 -7.40 7.53
N ILE A 503 15.66 -8.54 8.20
CA ILE A 503 14.64 -9.31 8.90
C ILE A 503 14.06 -8.50 10.07
N GLU A 504 14.90 -7.83 10.86
CA GLU A 504 14.41 -6.99 11.97
C GLU A 504 13.68 -5.73 11.47
N ILE A 505 14.13 -5.09 10.38
CA ILE A 505 13.38 -3.98 9.76
C ILE A 505 11.99 -4.46 9.32
N GLN A 506 11.89 -5.62 8.65
CA GLN A 506 10.60 -6.18 8.24
C GLN A 506 9.72 -6.48 9.46
N ARG A 507 10.27 -7.15 10.49
CA ARG A 507 9.54 -7.46 11.73
C ARG A 507 9.01 -6.21 12.42
N LEU A 508 9.80 -5.13 12.52
CA LEU A 508 9.35 -3.86 13.11
C LEU A 508 8.22 -3.22 12.31
N VAL A 509 8.24 -3.30 10.99
CA VAL A 509 7.16 -2.78 10.12
C VAL A 509 5.88 -3.61 10.25
N GLU A 510 5.99 -4.92 10.36
CA GLU A 510 4.86 -5.84 10.52
C GLU A 510 4.24 -5.81 11.94
N THR A 511 5.06 -5.60 12.98
CA THR A 511 4.60 -5.61 14.39
C THR A 511 4.21 -4.23 14.91
N GLU A 512 4.82 -3.14 14.45
CA GLU A 512 4.57 -1.79 14.94
C GLU A 512 4.00 -0.86 13.86
N LYS A 513 2.69 -0.58 13.93
CA LYS A 513 1.96 0.30 12.99
C LYS A 513 2.47 1.75 12.84
N ARG A 514 3.45 2.17 13.65
CA ARG A 514 4.16 3.45 13.44
C ARG A 514 5.20 3.35 12.33
N TYR A 515 5.86 2.20 12.18
CA TYR A 515 6.87 1.95 11.15
C TYR A 515 6.25 1.61 9.79
N GLU A 516 5.04 1.04 9.81
CA GLU A 516 4.11 0.92 8.67
C GLU A 516 4.11 2.17 7.78
N LYS A 517 3.98 3.36 8.38
CA LYS A 517 3.87 4.66 7.68
C LYS A 517 5.22 5.33 7.34
N LEU A 518 6.33 4.75 7.79
CA LEU A 518 7.66 5.37 7.71
C LEU A 518 8.55 4.79 6.60
N LEU A 519 8.11 3.76 5.89
CA LEU A 519 8.74 3.27 4.65
C LEU A 519 7.89 3.59 3.42
N SER A 520 8.51 4.21 2.41
CA SER A 520 7.88 4.35 1.10
C SER A 520 7.74 3.00 0.40
N THR A 521 6.81 2.90 -0.57
CA THR A 521 6.60 1.67 -1.35
C THR A 521 7.89 1.22 -2.05
N HIS A 522 8.66 2.17 -2.62
CA HIS A 522 9.95 1.90 -3.26
C HIS A 522 11.02 1.39 -2.28
N ALA A 523 11.04 1.87 -1.03
CA ALA A 523 11.95 1.35 0.00
C ALA A 523 11.60 -0.09 0.41
N ALA A 524 10.31 -0.38 0.63
CA ALA A 524 9.84 -1.73 0.98
C ALA A 524 10.05 -2.75 -0.15
N ASP A 525 9.78 -2.36 -1.40
CA ASP A 525 10.08 -3.15 -2.60
C ASP A 525 11.60 -3.40 -2.74
N THR A 526 12.44 -2.37 -2.59
CA THR A 526 13.90 -2.53 -2.65
C THR A 526 14.43 -3.42 -1.51
N MET A 527 13.85 -3.36 -0.32
CA MET A 527 14.14 -4.32 0.76
C MET A 527 13.82 -5.76 0.33
N GLY A 528 12.63 -6.03 -0.20
CA GLY A 528 12.25 -7.35 -0.69
C GLY A 528 13.23 -7.88 -1.74
N ARG A 529 13.53 -7.07 -2.77
CA ARG A 529 14.51 -7.41 -3.83
C ARG A 529 15.93 -7.65 -3.30
N THR A 530 16.30 -7.05 -2.16
CA THR A 530 17.60 -7.29 -1.50
C THR A 530 17.57 -8.56 -0.67
N GLY A 531 16.49 -8.78 0.08
CA GLY A 531 16.27 -9.97 0.90
C GLY A 531 16.43 -11.26 0.11
N VAL A 532 15.85 -11.35 -1.10
CA VAL A 532 16.03 -12.51 -2.02
C VAL A 532 17.50 -12.89 -2.22
N LEU A 533 18.37 -11.91 -2.48
CA LEU A 533 19.79 -12.16 -2.77
C LEU A 533 20.59 -12.47 -1.50
N VAL A 534 20.18 -11.90 -0.37
CA VAL A 534 20.79 -12.14 0.95
C VAL A 534 20.40 -13.52 1.49
N ASP A 535 19.15 -13.94 1.29
CA ASP A 535 18.62 -15.26 1.60
C ASP A 535 19.26 -16.34 0.71
N LEU A 536 19.26 -16.16 -0.62
CA LEU A 536 19.94 -17.08 -1.55
C LEU A 536 21.43 -17.25 -1.18
N ARG A 537 22.11 -16.16 -0.80
CA ARG A 537 23.49 -16.21 -0.28
C ARG A 537 23.58 -17.01 1.02
N SER A 538 22.64 -16.85 1.94
CA SER A 538 22.60 -17.59 3.21
C SER A 538 22.36 -19.08 3.01
N GLN A 539 21.42 -19.45 2.13
CA GLN A 539 21.17 -20.84 1.75
C GLN A 539 22.39 -21.49 1.08
N LEU A 540 23.10 -20.76 0.21
CA LEU A 540 24.35 -21.23 -0.39
C LEU A 540 25.46 -21.48 0.66
N LYS A 541 25.60 -20.64 1.70
CA LYS A 541 26.50 -20.92 2.84
C LYS A 541 26.14 -22.25 3.52
N CYS A 542 24.85 -22.46 3.79
CA CYS A 542 24.37 -23.61 4.56
C CYS A 542 24.42 -24.93 3.76
N PHE A 543 24.25 -24.87 2.43
CA PHE A 543 24.31 -26.05 1.57
C PHE A 543 25.73 -26.64 1.48
N ARG A 544 26.77 -25.79 1.39
CA ARG A 544 28.18 -26.21 1.46
C ARG A 544 29.03 -25.17 2.21
N PRO A 545 29.21 -25.31 3.54
CA PRO A 545 30.07 -24.45 4.36
C PRO A 545 31.49 -24.29 3.80
N ASN A 546 32.00 -25.37 3.22
CA ASN A 546 33.25 -25.53 2.49
C ASN A 546 33.56 -24.34 1.54
N VAL A 547 32.54 -23.81 0.86
CA VAL A 547 32.69 -22.78 -0.18
C VAL A 547 32.72 -21.35 0.41
N PHE A 548 32.51 -21.20 1.72
CA PHE A 548 32.20 -19.91 2.37
C PHE A 548 33.07 -19.57 3.60
N MET A 549 34.20 -20.27 3.82
CA MET A 549 35.15 -19.98 4.90
C MET A 549 35.61 -18.50 4.91
N PRO A 550 35.24 -17.68 5.93
CA PRO A 550 35.43 -16.23 5.88
C PRO A 550 36.80 -15.77 6.41
N HIS A 551 37.67 -16.69 6.83
CA HIS A 551 38.94 -16.37 7.50
C HIS A 551 40.08 -15.98 6.55
N PHE A 552 39.83 -16.07 5.24
CA PHE A 552 40.79 -15.76 4.20
C PHE A 552 40.24 -14.62 3.34
N GLY A 553 40.76 -13.41 3.57
CA GLY A 553 40.40 -12.23 2.79
C GLY A 553 40.72 -12.40 1.29
N PRO A 554 40.21 -11.52 0.42
CA PRO A 554 40.19 -11.73 -1.03
C PRO A 554 41.57 -11.89 -1.69
N GLY A 555 42.67 -11.54 -1.01
CA GLY A 555 44.04 -11.81 -1.47
C GLY A 555 44.51 -13.26 -1.29
N PHE A 556 43.92 -14.03 -0.36
CA PHE A 556 44.29 -15.40 -0.05
C PHE A 556 43.42 -16.42 -0.81
N GLU A 557 42.12 -16.13 -1.00
CA GLU A 557 41.32 -16.74 -2.08
C GLU A 557 42.05 -16.61 -3.43
N HIS A 558 42.71 -15.46 -3.68
CA HIS A 558 43.47 -15.20 -4.90
C HIS A 558 44.78 -15.97 -5.09
N GLN A 559 45.28 -16.70 -4.07
CA GLN A 559 46.60 -17.33 -4.10
C GLN A 559 46.55 -18.83 -3.79
N THR A 560 45.79 -19.25 -2.78
CA THR A 560 45.74 -20.66 -2.36
C THR A 560 44.89 -21.52 -3.31
N LEU A 561 43.95 -20.91 -4.03
CA LEU A 561 43.17 -21.58 -5.08
C LEU A 561 43.86 -21.58 -6.46
N LYS A 562 45.07 -21.01 -6.63
CA LYS A 562 45.83 -20.99 -7.91
C LYS A 562 46.40 -22.35 -8.33
N GLY A 563 45.52 -23.34 -8.43
CA GLY A 563 45.64 -24.43 -9.40
C GLY A 563 44.71 -24.18 -10.59
N PRO A 564 44.60 -25.16 -11.52
CA PRO A 564 43.77 -25.00 -12.73
C PRO A 564 42.31 -24.62 -12.44
N LEU A 565 41.75 -24.99 -11.28
CA LEU A 565 40.38 -24.61 -10.89
C LEU A 565 40.15 -23.09 -10.84
N TRP A 566 41.14 -22.28 -10.44
CA TRP A 566 40.96 -20.82 -10.36
C TRP A 566 41.39 -20.11 -11.63
N ASP A 567 42.33 -20.67 -12.40
CA ASP A 567 42.61 -20.18 -13.75
C ASP A 567 41.44 -20.48 -14.70
N GLU A 568 40.86 -21.70 -14.68
CA GLU A 568 39.64 -22.07 -15.43
C GLU A 568 38.40 -21.30 -14.96
N ALA A 569 38.23 -21.06 -13.65
CA ALA A 569 37.12 -20.25 -13.15
C ALA A 569 37.32 -18.75 -13.44
N THR A 570 38.56 -18.27 -13.52
CA THR A 570 38.86 -16.92 -14.04
C THR A 570 38.62 -16.85 -15.54
N GLU A 571 38.95 -17.90 -16.30
CA GLU A 571 38.63 -18.00 -17.74
C GLU A 571 37.10 -18.04 -17.96
N LEU A 572 36.34 -18.69 -17.09
CA LEU A 572 34.86 -18.60 -17.02
C LEU A 572 34.36 -17.19 -16.65
N LEU A 573 35.13 -16.38 -15.93
CA LEU A 573 34.79 -15.01 -15.52
C LEU A 573 35.25 -13.93 -16.52
N ASP A 574 36.30 -14.21 -17.31
CA ASP A 574 36.79 -13.38 -18.42
C ASP A 574 36.06 -13.69 -19.74
N THR A 575 35.62 -14.94 -19.95
CA THR A 575 34.66 -15.29 -21.02
C THR A 575 33.23 -14.89 -20.69
N MET A 576 32.90 -14.68 -19.40
CA MET A 576 31.59 -14.20 -18.95
C MET A 576 31.27 -12.84 -19.60
N PRO A 577 30.30 -12.77 -20.53
CA PRO A 577 30.01 -11.51 -21.22
C PRO A 577 29.55 -10.42 -20.24
N ILE A 578 29.02 -10.77 -19.08
CA ILE A 578 28.42 -9.88 -18.08
C ILE A 578 29.27 -8.65 -17.73
N ILE A 579 30.59 -8.79 -17.53
CA ILE A 579 31.45 -7.66 -17.14
C ILE A 579 31.70 -6.73 -18.35
N MET A 580 31.87 -7.31 -19.54
CA MET A 580 32.00 -6.56 -20.79
C MET A 580 30.67 -5.88 -21.17
N LEU A 581 29.55 -6.58 -21.07
CA LEU A 581 28.19 -6.06 -21.30
C LEU A 581 27.85 -4.93 -20.32
N TYR A 582 28.22 -5.04 -19.04
CA TYR A 582 28.00 -3.95 -18.07
C TYR A 582 28.88 -2.72 -18.36
N SER A 583 30.13 -2.92 -18.78
CA SER A 583 31.03 -1.80 -19.12
C SER A 583 30.72 -1.19 -20.50
N SER A 584 30.23 -1.97 -21.47
CA SER A 584 29.54 -1.50 -22.68
C SER A 584 28.31 -0.68 -22.29
N LEU A 585 27.36 -1.23 -21.54
CA LEU A 585 26.15 -0.51 -21.14
C LEU A 585 26.47 0.77 -20.39
N LYS A 586 27.47 0.77 -19.47
CA LYS A 586 27.89 1.99 -18.79
C LYS A 586 28.36 3.06 -19.78
N ARG A 587 29.25 2.71 -20.73
CA ARG A 587 29.71 3.63 -21.79
C ARG A 587 28.55 4.13 -22.66
N ILE A 588 27.60 3.25 -23.00
CA ILE A 588 26.42 3.56 -23.81
C ILE A 588 25.49 4.54 -23.06
N ILE A 589 25.16 4.25 -21.80
CA ILE A 589 24.37 5.11 -20.90
C ILE A 589 25.04 6.47 -20.67
N GLU A 590 26.37 6.53 -20.67
CA GLU A 590 27.17 7.75 -20.48
C GLU A 590 27.55 8.44 -21.80
N SER A 591 27.07 7.96 -22.95
CA SER A 591 27.35 8.52 -24.29
C SER A 591 26.52 9.77 -24.65
N GLU A 592 26.96 10.47 -25.70
CA GLU A 592 26.20 11.52 -26.41
C GLU A 592 24.80 11.02 -26.84
N THR A 593 24.71 9.81 -27.39
CA THR A 593 23.49 9.19 -27.92
C THR A 593 22.39 9.05 -26.86
N PHE A 594 22.77 8.89 -25.60
CA PHE A 594 21.86 8.76 -24.47
C PHE A 594 21.58 10.09 -23.75
N LYS A 595 21.86 11.27 -24.35
CA LYS A 595 21.50 12.58 -23.76
C LYS A 595 20.01 12.93 -23.88
N ASP A 596 19.33 12.40 -24.91
CA ASP A 596 17.96 12.81 -25.25
C ASP A 596 16.86 11.83 -24.80
N LEU A 597 17.21 10.66 -24.22
CA LEU A 597 16.22 9.68 -23.77
C LEU A 597 15.21 10.24 -22.75
N GLY A 598 15.63 11.24 -21.96
CA GLY A 598 14.74 11.99 -21.08
C GLY A 598 13.55 12.60 -21.80
N LYS A 599 13.71 13.13 -23.02
CA LYS A 599 12.61 13.75 -23.80
C LYS A 599 11.53 12.75 -24.20
N TYR A 600 11.93 11.51 -24.52
CA TYR A 600 11.00 10.43 -24.84
C TYR A 600 10.28 9.92 -23.59
N ALA A 601 10.97 9.82 -22.44
CA ALA A 601 10.32 9.54 -21.18
C ALA A 601 9.33 10.65 -20.78
N ASP A 602 9.69 11.93 -20.98
CA ASP A 602 8.83 13.10 -20.77
C ASP A 602 7.54 12.99 -21.60
N SER A 603 7.67 12.61 -22.87
CA SER A 603 6.53 12.39 -23.78
C SER A 603 5.60 11.27 -23.31
N VAL A 604 6.13 10.19 -22.71
CA VAL A 604 5.30 9.18 -22.02
C VAL A 604 4.61 9.80 -20.81
N MET A 605 5.38 10.44 -19.91
CA MET A 605 4.85 10.95 -18.64
C MET A 605 3.75 12.01 -18.82
N GLY A 606 3.86 12.91 -19.81
CA GLY A 606 2.84 13.91 -20.12
C GLY A 606 1.59 13.36 -20.83
N THR A 607 1.59 12.09 -21.27
CA THR A 607 0.43 11.46 -21.93
C THR A 607 -0.24 10.35 -21.12
N VAL A 608 0.41 9.84 -20.07
CA VAL A 608 -0.17 8.86 -19.14
C VAL A 608 -1.36 9.48 -18.38
N PRO A 609 -2.59 8.94 -18.50
CA PRO A 609 -3.72 9.43 -17.72
C PRO A 609 -3.52 9.21 -16.22
N THR A 610 -3.99 10.15 -15.40
CA THR A 610 -3.92 10.02 -13.93
C THR A 610 -4.68 8.79 -13.42
N ARG A 611 -4.22 8.28 -12.28
CA ARG A 611 -4.55 6.94 -11.77
C ARG A 611 -6.06 6.75 -11.54
N ARG A 612 -6.70 5.99 -12.45
CA ARG A 612 -8.14 5.66 -12.54
C ARG A 612 -9.04 6.69 -13.26
N ALA A 613 -8.54 7.40 -14.25
CA ALA A 613 -9.41 7.94 -15.30
C ALA A 613 -10.38 6.86 -15.83
N ARG A 614 -11.67 7.16 -15.97
CA ARG A 614 -12.64 6.25 -16.60
C ARG A 614 -12.24 6.00 -18.05
N MET A 615 -12.51 4.81 -18.59
CA MET A 615 -12.47 4.58 -20.04
C MET A 615 -13.53 5.44 -20.74
N THR A 616 -13.06 6.48 -21.42
CA THR A 616 -13.76 7.33 -22.36
C THR A 616 -12.99 7.27 -23.69
N LYS A 617 -13.57 7.80 -24.78
CA LYS A 617 -12.87 7.90 -26.07
C LYS A 617 -11.54 8.65 -25.93
N GLU A 618 -11.55 9.76 -25.19
CA GLU A 618 -10.39 10.60 -24.90
C GLU A 618 -9.32 9.87 -24.08
N SER A 619 -9.67 9.21 -22.97
CA SER A 619 -8.67 8.49 -22.15
C SER A 619 -8.15 7.22 -22.83
N THR A 620 -8.95 6.60 -23.70
CA THR A 620 -8.51 5.49 -24.56
C THR A 620 -7.48 5.97 -25.57
N MET A 621 -7.75 7.10 -26.26
CA MET A 621 -6.80 7.71 -27.20
C MET A 621 -5.52 8.20 -26.49
N ALA A 622 -5.64 8.80 -25.30
CA ALA A 622 -4.48 9.21 -24.50
C ALA A 622 -3.62 8.01 -24.06
N MET A 623 -4.24 6.90 -23.63
CA MET A 623 -3.51 5.67 -23.32
C MET A 623 -2.85 5.06 -24.56
N GLN A 624 -3.55 4.99 -25.70
CA GLN A 624 -2.95 4.55 -26.98
C GLN A 624 -1.78 5.46 -27.41
N GLN A 625 -1.83 6.77 -27.14
CA GLN A 625 -0.72 7.69 -27.38
C GLN A 625 0.45 7.46 -26.40
N ALA A 626 0.17 7.22 -25.12
CA ALA A 626 1.19 6.88 -24.12
C ALA A 626 1.87 5.54 -24.43
N GLU A 627 1.11 4.54 -24.90
CA GLU A 627 1.63 3.27 -25.43
C GLU A 627 2.54 3.51 -26.65
N ALA A 628 2.12 4.34 -27.61
CA ALA A 628 2.95 4.68 -28.78
C ALA A 628 4.22 5.47 -28.42
N HIS A 629 4.16 6.35 -27.43
CA HIS A 629 5.33 7.05 -26.89
C HIS A 629 6.27 6.08 -26.14
N LEU A 630 5.73 5.09 -25.44
CA LEU A 630 6.49 4.06 -24.73
C LEU A 630 7.18 3.11 -25.73
N ASP A 631 6.47 2.67 -26.76
CA ASP A 631 7.02 1.85 -27.85
C ASP A 631 8.17 2.60 -28.56
N LYS A 632 8.01 3.91 -28.82
CA LYS A 632 9.08 4.76 -29.39
C LYS A 632 10.28 4.94 -28.45
N PHE A 633 10.05 5.10 -27.14
CA PHE A 633 11.12 5.16 -26.14
C PHE A 633 11.96 3.87 -26.17
N TRP A 634 11.31 2.71 -26.25
CA TRP A 634 12.01 1.42 -26.30
C TRP A 634 12.63 1.12 -27.67
N GLU A 635 12.07 1.61 -28.77
CA GLU A 635 12.67 1.53 -30.11
C GLU A 635 14.03 2.25 -30.17
N GLU A 636 14.09 3.52 -29.76
CA GLU A 636 15.36 4.28 -29.74
C GLU A 636 16.35 3.69 -28.73
N PHE A 637 15.89 3.13 -27.61
CA PHE A 637 16.74 2.40 -26.66
C PHE A 637 17.36 1.13 -27.28
N ASP A 638 16.55 0.26 -27.89
CA ASP A 638 17.01 -1.01 -28.47
C ASP A 638 17.89 -0.79 -29.71
N LYS A 639 17.64 0.28 -30.48
CA LYS A 639 18.47 0.76 -31.57
C LYS A 639 19.82 1.28 -31.07
N ALA A 640 19.81 2.22 -30.12
CA ALA A 640 21.05 2.81 -29.60
C ALA A 640 21.94 1.80 -28.86
N ILE A 641 21.37 0.73 -28.30
CA ILE A 641 22.15 -0.43 -27.85
C ILE A 641 22.63 -1.29 -29.03
N GLY A 642 21.76 -1.65 -29.97
CA GLY A 642 22.08 -2.53 -31.10
C GLY A 642 23.17 -2.00 -32.04
N GLU A 643 23.31 -0.67 -32.16
CA GLU A 643 24.38 0.00 -32.88
C GLU A 643 25.74 -0.09 -32.15
N ASN A 644 25.75 -0.05 -30.81
CA ASN A 644 26.97 -0.02 -30.00
C ASN A 644 27.48 -1.40 -29.57
N ASP A 645 26.58 -2.37 -29.32
CA ASP A 645 26.93 -3.73 -28.90
C ASP A 645 25.85 -4.72 -29.38
N LYS A 646 26.18 -5.48 -30.44
CA LYS A 646 25.23 -6.43 -31.06
C LYS A 646 24.85 -7.60 -30.16
N VAL A 647 25.73 -8.01 -29.24
CA VAL A 647 25.48 -9.12 -28.31
C VAL A 647 24.56 -8.65 -27.19
N LEU A 648 24.82 -7.46 -26.64
CA LEU A 648 23.92 -6.79 -25.70
C LEU A 648 22.53 -6.57 -26.30
N GLY A 649 22.47 -5.97 -27.50
CA GLY A 649 21.22 -5.66 -28.18
C GLY A 649 20.40 -6.91 -28.53
N GLN A 650 21.03 -7.98 -28.99
CA GLN A 650 20.30 -9.23 -29.23
C GLN A 650 19.85 -9.89 -27.92
N THR A 651 20.65 -9.86 -26.86
CA THR A 651 20.24 -10.49 -25.59
C THR A 651 19.09 -9.73 -24.92
N ILE A 652 19.06 -8.40 -25.00
CA ILE A 652 17.93 -7.59 -24.52
C ILE A 652 16.65 -7.90 -25.31
N ARG A 653 16.71 -7.97 -26.65
CA ARG A 653 15.58 -8.42 -27.47
C ARG A 653 15.11 -9.84 -27.11
N ASN A 654 16.05 -10.74 -26.80
CA ASN A 654 15.73 -12.13 -26.45
C ASN A 654 15.08 -12.28 -25.06
N LEU A 655 15.31 -11.38 -24.08
CA LEU A 655 14.56 -11.39 -22.81
C LEU A 655 13.24 -10.62 -22.89
N ALA A 656 13.18 -9.56 -23.70
CA ALA A 656 11.94 -8.89 -24.08
C ALA A 656 11.20 -9.62 -25.23
N SER A 657 11.34 -10.95 -25.34
CA SER A 657 10.98 -11.72 -26.54
C SER A 657 9.47 -11.87 -26.78
N LEU A 658 8.96 -10.85 -27.46
CA LEU A 658 7.70 -10.76 -28.21
C LEU A 658 7.38 -11.99 -29.07
N GLU A 659 8.40 -12.78 -29.45
CA GLU A 659 8.28 -14.04 -30.20
C GLU A 659 7.45 -15.11 -29.48
N SER A 660 7.42 -15.08 -28.14
CA SER A 660 6.68 -16.05 -27.30
C SER A 660 5.27 -15.58 -26.89
N ARG A 661 5.09 -14.26 -26.73
CA ARG A 661 3.86 -13.65 -26.22
C ARG A 661 3.73 -12.23 -26.77
N LYS A 662 2.60 -11.96 -27.43
CA LYS A 662 2.24 -10.61 -27.89
C LYS A 662 1.94 -9.71 -26.68
N LEU A 663 2.48 -8.49 -26.67
CA LEU A 663 2.11 -7.47 -25.68
C LEU A 663 0.62 -7.14 -25.78
N TYR A 664 -0.03 -7.00 -24.63
CA TYR A 664 -1.35 -6.40 -24.55
C TYR A 664 -1.23 -4.87 -24.73
N ARG A 665 -2.17 -4.31 -25.48
CA ARG A 665 -2.26 -2.89 -25.85
C ARG A 665 -3.72 -2.47 -25.74
N THR A 666 -3.98 -1.19 -25.51
CA THR A 666 -5.32 -0.66 -25.31
C THR A 666 -6.16 -0.86 -26.58
N PRO A 667 -7.24 -1.66 -26.53
CA PRO A 667 -8.06 -1.94 -27.71
C PRO A 667 -8.84 -0.69 -28.15
N ASP A 668 -9.16 -0.64 -29.44
CA ASP A 668 -9.90 0.49 -30.01
C ASP A 668 -11.23 0.76 -29.29
N TRP A 669 -11.55 2.04 -29.14
CA TRP A 669 -12.77 2.48 -28.46
C TRP A 669 -14.03 2.03 -29.24
N VAL A 670 -14.70 1.01 -28.71
CA VAL A 670 -16.03 0.59 -29.17
C VAL A 670 -17.09 1.42 -28.45
N GLU A 671 -17.87 2.19 -29.20
CA GLU A 671 -18.99 2.95 -28.63
C GLU A 671 -20.04 1.99 -28.04
N PRO A 672 -20.47 2.18 -26.78
CA PRO A 672 -21.39 1.26 -26.13
C PRO A 672 -22.75 1.30 -26.82
N VAL A 673 -23.16 0.15 -27.37
CA VAL A 673 -24.41 -0.02 -28.12
C VAL A 673 -25.57 0.62 -27.34
N PRO A 674 -26.31 1.59 -27.91
CA PRO A 674 -27.42 2.23 -27.23
C PRO A 674 -28.43 1.18 -26.78
N LYS A 675 -28.67 1.05 -25.46
CA LYS A 675 -29.68 0.13 -24.91
C LYS A 675 -31.03 0.50 -25.54
N SER A 676 -31.47 -0.31 -26.51
CA SER A 676 -32.66 -0.02 -27.31
C SER A 676 -33.87 0.11 -26.39
N ARG A 677 -34.56 1.26 -26.45
CA ARG A 677 -35.78 1.47 -25.65
C ARG A 677 -36.77 0.34 -25.97
N PRO A 678 -37.33 -0.36 -24.96
CA PRO A 678 -38.32 -1.41 -25.20
C PRO A 678 -39.51 -0.78 -25.93
N ASN A 679 -39.75 -1.25 -27.16
CA ASN A 679 -40.64 -0.57 -28.08
C ASN A 679 -42.10 -0.74 -27.61
N LYS A 680 -42.84 0.37 -27.44
CA LYS A 680 -44.23 0.35 -26.94
C LYS A 680 -45.22 -0.10 -28.04
N GLY A 681 -45.05 -1.33 -28.54
CA GLY A 681 -45.94 -2.01 -29.47
C GLY A 681 -46.80 -3.06 -28.78
N LYS A 682 -48.11 -3.06 -29.02
CA LYS A 682 -49.06 -3.99 -28.38
C LYS A 682 -49.04 -5.37 -29.07
N ALA A 683 -48.77 -6.42 -28.29
CA ALA A 683 -49.26 -7.78 -28.53
C ALA A 683 -49.52 -8.45 -27.17
N PRO A 684 -50.66 -9.15 -26.95
CA PRO A 684 -50.98 -9.74 -25.66
C PRO A 684 -50.23 -11.06 -25.45
N LEU A 685 -49.58 -11.22 -24.30
CA LEU A 685 -49.22 -12.53 -23.76
C LEU A 685 -50.45 -13.16 -23.09
N PRO A 686 -50.66 -14.49 -23.19
CA PRO A 686 -51.76 -15.16 -22.51
C PRO A 686 -51.69 -15.01 -20.98
N LEU A 687 -52.85 -14.94 -20.33
CA LEU A 687 -52.95 -15.04 -18.87
C LEU A 687 -52.63 -16.47 -18.43
N GLU A 688 -51.65 -16.62 -17.56
CA GLU A 688 -51.79 -17.35 -16.28
C GLU A 688 -50.62 -17.03 -15.34
N GLN A 689 -50.84 -17.18 -14.02
CA GLN A 689 -49.83 -17.05 -12.96
C GLN A 689 -49.16 -15.67 -12.75
N VAL A 690 -49.95 -14.60 -12.65
CA VAL A 690 -49.58 -13.43 -11.83
C VAL A 690 -50.65 -13.20 -10.77
N LEU A 691 -50.33 -13.54 -9.51
CA LEU A 691 -51.11 -13.11 -8.34
C LEU A 691 -50.62 -11.72 -7.89
N PRO A 692 -51.51 -10.73 -7.65
CA PRO A 692 -51.10 -9.43 -7.15
C PRO A 692 -50.52 -9.48 -5.73
N PHE A 693 -49.53 -8.63 -5.44
CA PHE A 693 -49.10 -8.32 -4.08
C PHE A 693 -50.25 -7.62 -3.32
N GLY A 694 -51.06 -8.40 -2.62
CA GLY A 694 -52.25 -7.89 -1.90
C GLY A 694 -52.68 -8.70 -0.67
N GLN A 695 -51.94 -9.73 -0.28
CA GLN A 695 -52.24 -10.57 0.90
C GLN A 695 -50.97 -10.88 1.71
N LEU A 696 -50.54 -9.90 2.49
CA LEU A 696 -49.63 -10.09 3.63
C LEU A 696 -50.23 -9.36 4.85
N SER A 697 -51.21 -10.00 5.48
CA SER A 697 -51.73 -9.56 6.76
C SER A 697 -50.67 -9.74 7.85
N LEU A 698 -50.45 -8.71 8.65
CA LEU A 698 -49.63 -8.76 9.85
C LEU A 698 -50.22 -9.76 10.86
N GLY A 699 -49.35 -10.56 11.48
CA GLY A 699 -49.72 -11.51 12.53
C GLY A 699 -48.63 -11.64 13.59
N PRO A 700 -48.83 -11.13 14.82
CA PRO A 700 -47.88 -11.30 15.91
C PRO A 700 -48.27 -12.47 16.84
N GLY A 701 -47.28 -13.28 17.24
CA GLY A 701 -47.30 -14.00 18.52
C GLY A 701 -47.29 -15.54 18.52
N GLN A 702 -46.66 -16.05 19.59
CA GLN A 702 -46.86 -17.35 20.26
C GLN A 702 -46.42 -18.66 19.56
N ASP A 703 -45.19 -19.06 19.92
CA ASP A 703 -44.90 -20.24 20.78
C ASP A 703 -45.30 -21.68 20.38
N VAL A 704 -44.26 -22.52 20.37
CA VAL A 704 -44.18 -23.90 20.91
C VAL A 704 -45.08 -24.98 20.28
N GLY A 705 -44.47 -25.85 19.48
CA GLY A 705 -44.98 -27.17 19.10
C GLY A 705 -43.88 -28.11 18.60
N VAL A 706 -43.60 -29.20 19.34
CA VAL A 706 -42.57 -30.22 19.02
C VAL A 706 -43.22 -31.51 18.46
N PRO A 707 -42.51 -32.55 17.96
CA PRO A 707 -42.83 -33.11 16.64
C PRO A 707 -43.40 -34.54 16.67
N LYS A 708 -43.74 -35.06 15.48
CA LYS A 708 -43.84 -36.48 15.09
C LYS A 708 -43.68 -36.56 13.55
N SER A 709 -42.88 -37.47 12.99
CA SER A 709 -43.15 -38.91 12.77
C SER A 709 -44.21 -39.14 11.67
N THR A 710 -44.10 -40.09 10.74
CA THR A 710 -43.21 -41.27 10.64
C THR A 710 -43.11 -41.74 9.17
N GLU A 711 -42.19 -42.67 8.86
CA GLU A 711 -42.32 -43.87 7.96
C GLU A 711 -43.18 -43.79 6.66
N ASP A 712 -42.79 -44.35 5.50
CA ASP A 712 -41.55 -45.06 5.13
C ASP A 712 -41.39 -45.24 3.59
N ASP A 713 -40.33 -45.97 3.21
CA ASP A 713 -40.30 -47.03 2.19
C ASP A 713 -39.90 -46.82 0.71
N THR A 714 -38.92 -47.66 0.35
CA THR A 714 -38.59 -48.26 -0.97
C THR A 714 -37.95 -47.45 -2.12
N ALA A 715 -36.92 -48.08 -2.69
CA ALA A 715 -36.24 -47.70 -3.94
C ALA A 715 -36.46 -48.80 -5.01
N GLU A 716 -36.09 -48.51 -6.26
CA GLU A 716 -35.20 -49.35 -7.10
C GLU A 716 -34.94 -48.66 -8.47
N LYS A 717 -34.45 -49.39 -9.48
CA LYS A 717 -33.55 -48.85 -10.51
C LYS A 717 -33.98 -49.06 -11.98
N LYS A 718 -33.46 -48.15 -12.82
CA LYS A 718 -32.73 -48.40 -14.10
C LYS A 718 -33.43 -48.52 -15.48
N ASP A 719 -32.75 -47.85 -16.42
CA ASP A 719 -32.38 -48.23 -17.79
C ASP A 719 -33.24 -47.88 -19.02
N LYS A 720 -32.60 -48.05 -20.19
CA LYS A 720 -32.76 -47.26 -21.44
C LYS A 720 -33.48 -48.02 -22.55
N VAL A 721 -34.01 -47.27 -23.53
CA VAL A 721 -34.24 -47.74 -24.91
C VAL A 721 -33.72 -46.71 -25.92
N LYS A 722 -33.27 -47.18 -27.10
CA LYS A 722 -32.89 -46.41 -28.30
C LYS A 722 -33.54 -47.06 -29.53
N THR A 723 -33.81 -46.28 -30.60
CA THR A 723 -34.14 -46.81 -31.93
C THR A 723 -33.57 -45.95 -33.07
N ARG A 724 -33.35 -46.58 -34.24
CA ARG A 724 -32.93 -46.00 -35.54
C ARG A 724 -34.14 -46.02 -36.51
N GLY A 725 -34.19 -45.35 -37.67
CA GLY A 725 -33.24 -44.46 -38.39
C GLY A 725 -33.35 -44.64 -39.93
N VAL A 726 -32.66 -43.81 -40.74
CA VAL A 726 -32.60 -43.84 -42.25
C VAL A 726 -33.93 -43.39 -42.93
N GLY A 727 -34.04 -42.70 -44.08
CA GLY A 727 -33.15 -42.27 -45.20
C GLY A 727 -33.81 -42.67 -46.55
N ASP A 728 -33.64 -42.07 -47.74
CA ASP A 728 -32.87 -40.93 -48.33
C ASP A 728 -33.51 -40.67 -49.77
N PRO A 729 -32.92 -40.10 -50.86
CA PRO A 729 -31.84 -39.10 -51.09
C PRO A 729 -32.11 -38.00 -52.20
N ASN A 730 -31.15 -37.05 -52.36
CA ASN A 730 -30.62 -36.46 -53.63
C ASN A 730 -31.19 -35.18 -54.35
N LYS A 731 -30.23 -34.41 -54.94
CA LYS A 731 -30.27 -33.16 -55.77
C LYS A 731 -30.67 -31.84 -55.07
N ALA A 732 -29.92 -30.71 -55.11
CA ALA A 732 -29.00 -30.06 -56.08
C ALA A 732 -29.73 -29.38 -57.27
N GLU A 733 -29.38 -28.15 -57.71
CA GLU A 733 -28.15 -27.33 -57.53
C GLU A 733 -28.48 -25.84 -57.33
N GLU A 734 -27.60 -25.07 -56.66
CA GLU A 734 -27.31 -23.66 -57.02
C GLU A 734 -25.96 -23.21 -56.42
N THR A 735 -25.25 -22.29 -57.09
CA THR A 735 -23.83 -21.94 -56.82
C THR A 735 -23.61 -20.91 -55.70
N PRO A 736 -22.42 -20.90 -55.05
CA PRO A 736 -22.18 -20.04 -53.89
C PRO A 736 -21.92 -18.57 -54.27
N VAL A 737 -22.45 -17.66 -53.45
CA VAL A 737 -21.95 -16.29 -53.34
C VAL A 737 -20.93 -16.27 -52.20
N GLU A 738 -19.72 -15.80 -52.47
CA GLU A 738 -18.74 -15.54 -51.42
C GLU A 738 -19.24 -14.40 -50.51
N GLN A 739 -19.56 -14.74 -49.26
CA GLN A 739 -19.59 -13.75 -48.19
C GLN A 739 -18.26 -13.83 -47.45
N GLU A 740 -17.54 -12.71 -47.43
CA GLU A 740 -16.28 -12.59 -46.72
C GLU A 740 -16.46 -12.99 -45.25
N ALA A 741 -15.61 -13.89 -44.77
CA ALA A 741 -15.67 -14.37 -43.40
C ALA A 741 -15.25 -13.26 -42.42
N ALA A 742 -16.22 -12.44 -42.00
CA ALA A 742 -16.04 -11.45 -40.96
C ALA A 742 -15.40 -12.12 -39.73
N ASN A 743 -14.25 -11.60 -39.31
CA ASN A 743 -13.29 -12.31 -38.47
C ASN A 743 -13.83 -12.46 -37.02
N VAL A 744 -14.58 -13.53 -36.75
CA VAL A 744 -15.13 -13.82 -35.42
C VAL A 744 -13.99 -14.20 -34.48
N PRO A 745 -13.69 -13.40 -33.44
CA PRO A 745 -12.63 -13.73 -32.49
C PRO A 745 -12.99 -15.02 -31.73
N PRO A 746 -12.00 -15.85 -31.34
CA PRO A 746 -12.25 -17.12 -30.68
C PRO A 746 -13.06 -16.92 -29.38
N PRO A 747 -13.95 -17.88 -29.02
CA PRO A 747 -14.80 -17.76 -27.85
C PRO A 747 -13.95 -17.68 -26.58
N LYS A 748 -14.13 -16.59 -25.82
CA LYS A 748 -13.41 -16.36 -24.56
C LYS A 748 -13.74 -17.46 -23.54
N PRO A 749 -12.77 -17.98 -22.78
CA PRO A 749 -13.01 -19.03 -21.80
C PRO A 749 -13.92 -18.56 -20.66
N VAL A 750 -14.80 -19.45 -20.20
CA VAL A 750 -15.84 -19.14 -19.19
C VAL A 750 -15.61 -19.94 -17.92
N PHE A 751 -15.14 -19.26 -16.87
CA PHE A 751 -14.80 -19.86 -15.57
C PHE A 751 -16.02 -19.89 -14.63
N LYS A 752 -16.22 -21.02 -13.93
CA LYS A 752 -17.30 -21.20 -12.95
C LYS A 752 -16.83 -20.85 -11.54
N LEU A 753 -17.28 -19.72 -11.01
CA LEU A 753 -16.89 -19.19 -9.70
C LEU A 753 -17.84 -19.62 -8.56
N LYS A 754 -17.28 -19.84 -7.36
CA LYS A 754 -18.03 -19.97 -6.10
C LYS A 754 -18.46 -18.58 -5.60
N ALA A 755 -19.60 -18.48 -4.92
CA ALA A 755 -20.21 -17.19 -4.53
C ALA A 755 -19.25 -16.22 -3.78
N ARG A 756 -18.43 -16.73 -2.86
CA ARG A 756 -17.39 -15.94 -2.15
C ARG A 756 -16.40 -15.29 -3.12
N SER A 757 -15.94 -16.05 -4.10
CA SER A 757 -15.01 -15.60 -5.15
C SER A 757 -15.68 -14.65 -6.15
N VAL A 758 -16.99 -14.80 -6.42
CA VAL A 758 -17.76 -13.86 -7.25
C VAL A 758 -17.76 -12.46 -6.65
N LYS A 759 -17.91 -12.32 -5.32
CA LYS A 759 -17.82 -11.00 -4.65
C LYS A 759 -16.48 -10.33 -4.94
N VAL A 760 -15.38 -11.04 -4.76
CA VAL A 760 -14.02 -10.53 -5.03
C VAL A 760 -13.85 -10.12 -6.49
N MET A 761 -14.32 -10.92 -7.44
CA MET A 761 -14.19 -10.61 -8.87
C MET A 761 -15.02 -9.40 -9.30
N ARG A 762 -16.19 -9.15 -8.68
CA ARG A 762 -16.96 -7.91 -8.88
C ARG A 762 -16.25 -6.68 -8.34
N LEU A 763 -15.59 -6.79 -7.18
CA LEU A 763 -14.83 -5.71 -6.55
C LEU A 763 -13.57 -5.32 -7.36
N LEU A 764 -12.94 -6.30 -8.03
CA LEU A 764 -11.78 -6.10 -8.90
C LEU A 764 -12.17 -5.56 -10.29
N PHE A 765 -13.16 -6.19 -10.93
CA PHE A 765 -13.56 -5.92 -12.31
C PHE A 765 -14.95 -5.27 -12.35
N HIS A 766 -15.03 -4.05 -11.80
CA HIS A 766 -16.28 -3.31 -11.69
C HIS A 766 -16.97 -3.13 -13.05
N SER A 767 -18.18 -3.68 -13.18
CA SER A 767 -19.01 -3.58 -14.37
C SER A 767 -20.19 -2.62 -14.15
N LYS A 768 -20.62 -1.92 -15.21
CA LYS A 768 -21.73 -0.94 -15.16
C LYS A 768 -23.09 -1.55 -14.76
N ASP A 769 -23.25 -2.88 -14.83
CA ASP A 769 -24.48 -3.58 -14.47
C ASP A 769 -24.38 -4.30 -13.09
N THR A 770 -23.30 -4.09 -12.32
CA THR A 770 -23.13 -4.63 -10.95
C THR A 770 -23.15 -3.53 -9.89
N ARG A 771 -24.11 -3.60 -8.96
CA ARG A 771 -24.34 -2.64 -7.86
C ARG A 771 -23.35 -2.73 -6.69
N ASP A 772 -22.43 -3.70 -6.71
CA ASP A 772 -21.41 -3.87 -5.68
C ASP A 772 -20.21 -2.93 -5.95
N LEU A 773 -20.12 -1.79 -5.27
CA LEU A 773 -18.93 -0.92 -5.20
C LEU A 773 -18.24 -1.05 -3.83
N PRO A 774 -16.93 -0.72 -3.70
CA PRO A 774 -16.08 -1.59 -2.91
C PRO A 774 -15.81 -1.13 -1.49
N GLY A 775 -16.27 -1.93 -0.54
CA GLY A 775 -15.58 -2.06 0.75
C GLY A 775 -14.18 -2.63 0.57
N GLU A 776 -13.33 -2.38 1.57
CA GLU A 776 -11.91 -2.75 1.59
C GLU A 776 -11.69 -4.24 1.20
N LEU A 777 -10.86 -4.49 0.18
CA LEU A 777 -10.54 -5.87 -0.22
C LEU A 777 -9.36 -6.38 0.61
N GLU A 778 -9.64 -7.32 1.51
CA GLU A 778 -8.65 -8.13 2.23
C GLU A 778 -7.82 -8.99 1.26
N TRP A 779 -6.49 -8.91 1.35
CA TRP A 779 -5.58 -9.70 0.50
C TRP A 779 -5.85 -11.22 0.59
N ARG A 780 -6.31 -11.72 1.74
CA ARG A 780 -6.66 -13.14 1.93
C ARG A 780 -7.88 -13.58 1.09
N GLU A 781 -8.85 -12.70 0.87
CA GLU A 781 -9.99 -12.99 -0.02
C GLU A 781 -9.56 -12.96 -1.50
N PHE A 782 -8.62 -12.08 -1.86
CA PHE A 782 -8.01 -12.06 -3.19
C PHE A 782 -7.32 -13.40 -3.52
N VAL A 783 -6.42 -13.87 -2.65
CA VAL A 783 -5.71 -15.14 -2.82
C VAL A 783 -6.69 -16.33 -2.92
N TYR A 784 -7.73 -16.34 -2.08
CA TYR A 784 -8.79 -17.36 -2.15
C TYR A 784 -9.56 -17.33 -3.48
N ALA A 785 -9.89 -16.16 -4.00
CA ALA A 785 -10.60 -16.03 -5.27
C ALA A 785 -9.77 -16.49 -6.47
N MET A 786 -8.47 -16.18 -6.49
CA MET A 786 -7.53 -16.69 -7.50
C MET A 786 -7.36 -18.22 -7.41
N SER A 787 -7.26 -18.76 -6.19
CA SER A 787 -7.23 -20.23 -5.98
C SER A 787 -8.49 -20.91 -6.52
N ALA A 788 -9.66 -20.27 -6.32
CA ALA A 788 -10.95 -20.76 -6.81
C ALA A 788 -11.13 -20.63 -8.34
N LEU A 789 -10.28 -19.87 -9.04
CA LEU A 789 -10.21 -19.80 -10.50
C LEU A 789 -9.31 -20.91 -11.11
N GLY A 790 -8.71 -21.78 -10.30
CA GLY A 790 -7.75 -22.78 -10.79
C GLY A 790 -6.35 -22.22 -10.99
N PHE A 791 -5.92 -21.27 -10.15
CA PHE A 791 -4.52 -20.87 -10.05
C PHE A 791 -3.87 -21.45 -8.79
N LYS A 792 -2.73 -22.13 -8.93
CA LYS A 792 -1.84 -22.47 -7.82
C LYS A 792 -1.12 -21.19 -7.37
N SER A 793 -1.46 -20.69 -6.19
CA SER A 793 -0.70 -19.64 -5.51
C SER A 793 0.60 -20.21 -4.94
N VAL A 794 1.72 -19.62 -5.32
CA VAL A 794 3.05 -19.87 -4.74
C VAL A 794 3.54 -18.54 -4.14
N PRO A 795 3.91 -18.49 -2.85
CA PRO A 795 4.55 -17.30 -2.27
C PRO A 795 5.83 -16.96 -3.04
N GLY A 796 5.96 -15.69 -3.43
CA GLY A 796 7.25 -15.08 -3.76
C GLY A 796 7.87 -14.47 -2.51
N TYR A 797 8.87 -13.61 -2.69
CA TYR A 797 9.51 -12.88 -1.59
C TYR A 797 8.81 -11.53 -1.32
N GLY A 798 8.77 -11.10 -0.07
CA GLY A 798 7.99 -9.92 0.36
C GLY A 798 6.49 -10.15 0.13
N SER A 799 5.76 -9.14 -0.36
CA SER A 799 4.34 -9.30 -0.71
C SER A 799 4.08 -10.00 -2.06
N ALA A 800 5.12 -10.36 -2.83
CA ALA A 800 4.93 -10.96 -4.14
C ALA A 800 4.28 -12.35 -4.04
N MET A 801 3.29 -12.65 -4.87
CA MET A 801 2.67 -13.97 -4.97
C MET A 801 2.45 -14.35 -6.43
N ARG A 802 2.93 -15.53 -6.83
CA ARG A 802 2.77 -16.05 -8.20
C ARG A 802 1.52 -16.93 -8.26
N PHE A 803 0.66 -16.66 -9.22
CA PHE A 803 -0.55 -17.43 -9.50
C PHE A 803 -0.35 -18.16 -10.82
N THR A 804 0.00 -19.45 -10.75
CA THR A 804 0.23 -20.29 -11.94
C THR A 804 -1.04 -21.06 -12.27
N PRO A 805 -1.59 -20.96 -13.50
CA PRO A 805 -2.82 -21.67 -13.85
C PRO A 805 -2.60 -23.19 -13.85
N ILE A 806 -3.62 -23.96 -13.45
CA ILE A 806 -3.58 -25.42 -13.36
C ILE A 806 -4.86 -26.06 -13.91
N GLY A 807 -4.75 -27.27 -14.47
CA GLY A 807 -5.88 -28.02 -15.03
C GLY A 807 -6.56 -27.28 -16.19
N GLU A 808 -7.89 -27.31 -16.23
CA GLU A 808 -8.74 -26.65 -17.23
C GLU A 808 -8.36 -25.16 -17.43
N THR A 809 -7.91 -24.46 -16.39
CA THR A 809 -7.49 -23.05 -16.46
C THR A 809 -6.16 -22.86 -17.19
N ALA A 810 -5.24 -23.83 -17.14
CA ALA A 810 -4.00 -23.78 -17.92
C ALA A 810 -4.27 -24.04 -19.41
N GLU A 811 -5.11 -25.03 -19.71
CA GLU A 811 -5.55 -25.34 -21.08
C GLU A 811 -6.31 -24.17 -21.71
N ALA A 812 -7.22 -23.54 -20.96
CA ALA A 812 -8.05 -22.43 -21.41
C ALA A 812 -7.28 -21.11 -21.66
N LEU A 813 -6.11 -20.91 -21.03
CA LEU A 813 -5.30 -19.69 -21.16
C LEU A 813 -4.20 -19.79 -22.23
N SER A 814 -3.95 -20.97 -22.80
CA SER A 814 -3.01 -21.27 -23.90
C SER A 814 -1.52 -20.96 -23.68
N THR A 815 -1.13 -20.16 -22.69
CA THR A 815 0.27 -19.77 -22.42
C THR A 815 0.95 -20.60 -21.34
N GLY A 816 0.20 -21.14 -20.37
CA GLY A 816 0.75 -21.84 -19.19
C GLY A 816 1.52 -20.95 -18.19
N GLU A 817 1.90 -19.72 -18.57
CA GLU A 817 2.61 -18.78 -17.70
C GLU A 817 1.77 -18.37 -16.48
N GLY A 818 2.40 -18.33 -15.31
CA GLY A 818 1.79 -17.84 -14.06
C GLY A 818 2.09 -16.37 -13.78
N ILE A 819 1.05 -15.58 -13.53
CA ILE A 819 1.13 -14.13 -13.26
C ILE A 819 1.70 -13.85 -11.86
N LEU A 820 2.49 -12.78 -11.73
CA LEU A 820 3.02 -12.32 -10.45
C LEU A 820 2.23 -11.08 -9.97
N ILE A 821 1.78 -11.09 -8.71
CA ILE A 821 1.02 -9.97 -8.13
C ILE A 821 1.62 -9.64 -6.76
N HIS A 822 2.03 -8.38 -6.58
CA HIS A 822 2.41 -7.86 -5.27
C HIS A 822 1.15 -7.57 -4.44
N GLY A 823 1.07 -8.20 -3.27
CA GLY A 823 0.09 -7.83 -2.25
C GLY A 823 0.33 -6.40 -1.77
N PRO A 824 -0.72 -5.70 -1.30
CA PRO A 824 -0.58 -4.34 -0.82
C PRO A 824 0.35 -4.31 0.40
N HIS A 825 1.36 -3.45 0.32
CA HIS A 825 2.15 -3.00 1.46
C HIS A 825 1.95 -1.49 1.61
N PRO A 826 1.90 -0.96 2.85
CA PRO A 826 2.06 -1.71 4.10
C PRO A 826 0.71 -2.25 4.64
N SER A 827 -0.43 -1.69 4.21
CA SER A 827 -1.79 -2.13 4.56
C SER A 827 -2.16 -3.48 3.94
N SER A 828 -2.66 -4.42 4.75
CA SER A 828 -3.23 -5.72 4.31
C SER A 828 -4.53 -5.61 3.50
N LYS A 829 -5.10 -4.40 3.44
CA LYS A 829 -6.34 -4.06 2.75
C LYS A 829 -6.08 -3.14 1.55
N ILE A 830 -6.86 -3.31 0.49
CA ILE A 830 -6.89 -2.38 -0.65
C ILE A 830 -7.97 -1.31 -0.39
N PRO A 831 -7.60 -0.04 -0.12
CA PRO A 831 -8.58 1.05 0.06
C PRO A 831 -9.17 1.48 -1.29
N LEU A 832 -10.49 1.66 -1.33
CA LEU A 832 -11.25 1.86 -2.57
C LEU A 832 -12.19 3.07 -2.55
N TYR A 833 -12.45 3.67 -1.39
CA TYR A 833 -13.19 4.94 -1.25
C TYR A 833 -12.29 6.15 -1.55
N LYS A 834 -12.84 7.17 -2.21
CA LYS A 834 -12.14 8.42 -2.55
C LYS A 834 -12.72 9.66 -1.89
N VAL A 835 -14.04 9.72 -1.72
CA VAL A 835 -14.69 10.78 -0.95
C VAL A 835 -15.66 10.17 0.06
N LEU A 836 -15.51 10.55 1.33
CA LEU A 836 -16.44 10.21 2.41
C LEU A 836 -17.28 11.44 2.74
N ILE A 837 -18.59 11.34 2.60
CA ILE A 837 -19.54 12.43 2.87
C ILE A 837 -20.22 12.14 4.20
N VAL A 838 -20.29 13.14 5.08
CA VAL A 838 -20.99 13.06 6.36
C VAL A 838 -22.32 13.81 6.22
N GLY A 839 -23.43 13.08 6.37
CA GLY A 839 -24.79 13.56 6.17
C GLY A 839 -25.36 13.26 4.77
N ALA A 840 -26.43 12.49 4.71
CA ALA A 840 -27.27 12.26 3.53
C ALA A 840 -28.37 13.34 3.37
N GLY A 841 -28.08 14.57 3.80
CA GLY A 841 -28.90 15.74 3.48
C GLY A 841 -28.77 16.15 2.00
N PRO A 842 -29.57 17.12 1.53
CA PRO A 842 -29.70 17.49 0.11
C PRO A 842 -28.36 17.78 -0.57
N SER A 843 -27.49 18.57 0.05
CA SER A 843 -26.18 18.89 -0.50
C SER A 843 -25.23 17.69 -0.51
N GLY A 844 -25.29 16.82 0.49
CA GLY A 844 -24.48 15.59 0.54
C GLY A 844 -24.91 14.59 -0.54
N LEU A 845 -26.22 14.44 -0.74
CA LEU A 845 -26.80 13.63 -1.82
C LEU A 845 -26.50 14.20 -3.21
N LEU A 846 -26.61 15.52 -3.41
CA LEU A 846 -26.24 16.13 -4.71
C LEU A 846 -24.74 15.98 -4.99
N LEU A 847 -23.87 16.17 -3.99
CA LEU A 847 -22.43 15.95 -4.14
C LEU A 847 -22.14 14.48 -4.47
N ALA A 848 -22.75 13.53 -3.76
CA ALA A 848 -22.62 12.11 -4.05
C ALA A 848 -23.09 11.77 -5.47
N LEU A 849 -24.21 12.34 -5.90
CA LEU A 849 -24.77 12.14 -7.25
C LEU A 849 -23.81 12.65 -8.32
N LEU A 850 -23.28 13.86 -8.17
CA LEU A 850 -22.30 14.44 -9.11
C LEU A 850 -21.01 13.61 -9.16
N LEU A 851 -20.44 13.25 -8.00
CA LEU A 851 -19.20 12.45 -7.90
C LEU A 851 -19.37 11.03 -8.45
N ALA A 852 -20.41 10.30 -8.07
CA ALA A 852 -20.67 8.94 -8.55
C ALA A 852 -21.00 8.93 -10.06
N LYS A 853 -21.77 9.93 -10.53
CA LYS A 853 -22.03 10.12 -11.96
C LYS A 853 -20.75 10.37 -12.75
N HIS A 854 -19.78 11.13 -12.22
CA HIS A 854 -18.46 11.33 -12.84
C HIS A 854 -17.53 10.11 -12.72
N GLY A 855 -17.69 9.31 -11.66
CA GLY A 855 -16.99 8.03 -11.45
C GLY A 855 -16.07 7.96 -10.25
N ILE A 856 -16.15 8.96 -9.36
CA ILE A 856 -15.35 9.02 -8.14
C ILE A 856 -16.04 8.17 -7.06
N PRO A 857 -15.37 7.14 -6.49
CA PRO A 857 -15.94 6.31 -5.43
C PRO A 857 -16.33 7.12 -4.19
N VAL A 858 -17.63 7.22 -3.96
CA VAL A 858 -18.23 8.00 -2.87
C VAL A 858 -19.00 7.11 -1.88
N HIS A 859 -18.88 7.44 -0.60
CA HIS A 859 -19.55 6.76 0.50
C HIS A 859 -20.16 7.83 1.43
N ILE A 860 -21.43 7.69 1.80
CA ILE A 860 -22.14 8.60 2.70
C ILE A 860 -22.38 7.92 4.05
N LEU A 861 -22.09 8.63 5.14
CA LEU A 861 -22.43 8.25 6.51
C LEU A 861 -23.59 9.14 7.01
N GLU A 862 -24.74 8.55 7.30
CA GLU A 862 -25.92 9.24 7.85
C GLU A 862 -26.25 8.74 9.25
N ALA A 863 -26.52 9.66 10.18
CA ALA A 863 -26.84 9.35 11.57
C ALA A 863 -28.30 8.89 11.76
N ALA A 864 -29.22 9.30 10.89
CA ALA A 864 -30.60 8.82 10.85
C ALA A 864 -30.71 7.41 10.25
N ALA A 865 -31.84 6.74 10.49
CA ALA A 865 -32.17 5.44 9.90
C ALA A 865 -32.79 5.56 8.49
N GLU A 866 -33.32 6.74 8.13
CA GLU A 866 -34.00 7.04 6.87
C GLU A 866 -33.89 8.54 6.53
N LEU A 867 -34.35 8.95 5.33
CA LEU A 867 -34.43 10.36 4.93
C LEU A 867 -35.44 11.16 5.77
N ASP A 868 -35.21 12.46 5.93
CA ASP A 868 -36.16 13.34 6.63
C ASP A 868 -37.47 13.48 5.83
N ALA A 869 -38.56 12.96 6.40
CA ALA A 869 -39.90 13.06 5.85
C ALA A 869 -40.54 14.47 5.97
N GLN A 870 -39.80 15.49 6.42
CA GLN A 870 -40.27 16.88 6.39
C GLN A 870 -40.01 17.54 5.03
N PRO A 871 -41.02 18.13 4.38
CA PRO A 871 -40.90 18.81 3.08
C PRO A 871 -40.26 20.22 3.19
N ARG A 872 -39.12 20.32 3.90
CA ARG A 872 -38.50 21.55 4.44
C ARG A 872 -38.43 22.71 3.43
N ALA A 873 -37.46 22.71 2.52
CA ALA A 873 -37.41 23.64 1.41
C ALA A 873 -38.26 23.10 0.24
N ALA A 874 -38.69 23.99 -0.65
CA ALA A 874 -39.49 23.59 -1.81
C ALA A 874 -39.21 24.40 -3.09
N HIS A 875 -38.34 25.42 -3.03
CA HIS A 875 -38.06 26.33 -4.13
C HIS A 875 -36.54 26.52 -4.26
N TYR A 876 -36.05 26.38 -5.49
CA TYR A 876 -34.62 26.37 -5.81
C TYR A 876 -34.35 27.41 -6.90
N GLY A 877 -33.56 28.43 -6.57
CA GLY A 877 -33.32 29.56 -7.47
C GLY A 877 -32.44 29.20 -8.67
N ALA A 878 -32.44 30.07 -9.69
CA ALA A 878 -31.66 29.93 -10.93
C ALA A 878 -30.21 29.39 -10.74
N PRO A 879 -29.43 29.82 -9.72
CA PRO A 879 -28.05 29.36 -9.55
C PRO A 879 -27.89 27.86 -9.29
N ALA A 880 -28.89 27.19 -8.72
CA ALA A 880 -28.84 25.74 -8.46
C ALA A 880 -29.23 24.90 -9.70
N ILE A 881 -29.92 25.49 -10.68
CA ILE A 881 -30.46 24.73 -11.82
C ILE A 881 -29.35 24.12 -12.71
N PRO A 882 -28.24 24.81 -13.02
CA PRO A 882 -27.10 24.20 -13.71
C PRO A 882 -26.56 22.95 -13.01
N GLU A 883 -26.59 22.89 -11.68
CA GLU A 883 -26.14 21.71 -10.93
C GLU A 883 -27.14 20.55 -11.03
N PHE A 884 -28.44 20.83 -11.09
CA PHE A 884 -29.47 19.82 -11.38
C PHE A 884 -29.41 19.32 -12.83
N VAL A 885 -29.04 20.18 -13.80
CA VAL A 885 -28.79 19.77 -15.21
C VAL A 885 -27.54 18.90 -15.28
N ARG A 886 -26.45 19.32 -14.62
CA ARG A 886 -25.18 18.57 -14.50
C ARG A 886 -25.39 17.21 -13.83
N ALA A 887 -26.16 17.13 -12.76
CA ALA A 887 -26.60 15.88 -12.14
C ALA A 887 -27.53 15.06 -13.07
N GLY A 888 -28.31 15.71 -13.94
CA GLY A 888 -29.23 15.06 -14.87
C GLY A 888 -30.61 14.79 -14.28
N ILE A 889 -31.02 15.58 -13.28
CA ILE A 889 -32.29 15.46 -12.56
C ILE A 889 -33.24 16.64 -12.81
N ALA A 890 -32.80 17.73 -13.45
CA ALA A 890 -33.63 18.91 -13.69
C ALA A 890 -34.99 18.58 -14.36
N ASP A 891 -35.00 17.77 -15.43
CA ASP A 891 -36.26 17.33 -16.06
C ASP A 891 -37.14 16.51 -15.11
N LYS A 892 -36.57 15.61 -14.30
CA LYS A 892 -37.30 14.83 -13.29
C LYS A 892 -37.89 15.73 -12.20
N ILE A 893 -37.20 16.80 -11.81
CA ILE A 893 -37.71 17.82 -10.88
C ILE A 893 -38.89 18.56 -11.49
N ARG A 894 -38.81 18.99 -12.76
CA ARG A 894 -39.94 19.64 -13.47
C ARG A 894 -41.11 18.67 -13.72
N GLU A 895 -40.85 17.38 -13.91
CA GLU A 895 -41.88 16.35 -14.08
C GLU A 895 -42.64 16.10 -12.76
N ARG A 896 -41.93 15.70 -11.70
CA ARG A 896 -42.50 15.38 -10.38
C ARG A 896 -43.09 16.62 -9.68
N GLY A 897 -42.44 17.77 -9.78
CA GLY A 897 -42.78 19.02 -9.11
C GLY A 897 -43.40 20.07 -10.03
N MET A 898 -42.90 21.30 -10.01
CA MET A 898 -43.29 22.40 -10.91
C MET A 898 -42.15 23.41 -11.12
N VAL A 899 -42.42 24.49 -11.86
CA VAL A 899 -41.57 25.69 -11.95
C VAL A 899 -42.44 26.90 -11.67
N LEU A 900 -41.88 27.96 -11.08
CA LEU A 900 -42.60 29.21 -10.86
C LEU A 900 -42.42 30.14 -12.06
N ASP A 901 -43.51 30.70 -12.57
CA ASP A 901 -43.47 31.75 -13.60
C ASP A 901 -43.47 33.15 -12.99
N THR A 902 -44.05 33.32 -11.81
CA THR A 902 -44.35 34.64 -11.22
C THR A 902 -43.88 34.80 -9.77
N MET A 903 -43.43 36.00 -9.41
CA MET A 903 -43.16 36.36 -8.01
C MET A 903 -43.46 37.84 -7.77
N CYS A 904 -44.17 38.16 -6.68
CA CYS A 904 -44.60 39.51 -6.36
C CYS A 904 -44.54 39.87 -4.86
N TRP A 905 -44.58 41.16 -4.59
CA TRP A 905 -44.79 41.78 -3.29
C TRP A 905 -46.16 42.46 -3.28
N ARG A 906 -46.84 42.42 -2.14
CA ARG A 906 -48.21 42.91 -1.97
C ARG A 906 -48.36 43.79 -0.73
N TYR A 907 -49.24 44.78 -0.79
CA TYR A 907 -49.59 45.62 0.34
C TYR A 907 -50.39 44.81 1.39
N PRO A 908 -50.23 45.08 2.71
CA PRO A 908 -50.85 44.26 3.75
C PRO A 908 -52.32 44.58 4.02
N ALA A 909 -52.84 45.72 3.57
CA ALA A 909 -54.20 46.16 3.90
C ALA A 909 -55.30 45.48 3.05
N ASP A 910 -54.97 45.17 1.79
CA ASP A 910 -55.90 44.65 0.78
C ASP A 910 -55.29 43.54 -0.09
N HIS A 911 -54.03 43.17 0.14
CA HIS A 911 -53.24 42.25 -0.68
C HIS A 911 -53.12 42.65 -2.17
N SER A 912 -53.24 43.95 -2.48
CA SER A 912 -53.00 44.50 -3.80
C SER A 912 -51.52 44.38 -4.23
N TYR A 913 -51.30 44.27 -5.54
CA TYR A 913 -49.97 44.15 -6.13
C TYR A 913 -49.15 45.44 -5.95
N MET A 914 -47.95 45.32 -5.39
CA MET A 914 -46.99 46.42 -5.23
C MET A 914 -45.90 46.36 -6.32
N ALA A 915 -45.13 45.26 -6.34
CA ALA A 915 -44.01 45.04 -7.25
C ALA A 915 -43.88 43.55 -7.57
N GLY A 916 -43.12 43.17 -8.61
CA GLY A 916 -42.97 41.77 -8.99
C GLY A 916 -42.55 41.59 -10.45
N PHE A 917 -42.45 40.33 -10.87
CA PHE A 917 -42.05 39.94 -12.22
C PHE A 917 -42.74 38.67 -12.70
N ASN A 918 -42.74 38.48 -14.02
CA ASN A 918 -43.04 37.21 -14.68
C ASN A 918 -41.78 36.73 -15.44
N GLY A 919 -41.14 35.67 -14.95
CA GLY A 919 -39.91 35.11 -15.50
C GLY A 919 -40.11 34.23 -16.73
N LYS A 920 -41.37 33.88 -17.08
CA LYS A 920 -41.70 32.88 -18.11
C LYS A 920 -41.01 33.14 -19.44
N LYS A 921 -41.04 34.38 -19.95
CA LYS A 921 -40.44 34.73 -21.25
C LYS A 921 -38.91 34.78 -21.24
N VAL A 922 -38.33 35.16 -20.10
CA VAL A 922 -36.93 35.61 -20.01
C VAL A 922 -35.98 34.58 -19.39
N MET A 923 -36.54 33.62 -18.63
CA MET A 923 -35.79 32.57 -17.93
C MET A 923 -36.17 31.14 -18.36
N SER A 924 -37.21 30.90 -19.17
CA SER A 924 -37.59 29.54 -19.58
C SER A 924 -36.69 28.93 -20.66
N ASP A 925 -35.94 29.77 -21.38
CA ASP A 925 -34.86 29.37 -22.26
C ASP A 925 -33.71 30.41 -22.14
N VAL A 926 -32.66 30.02 -21.45
CA VAL A 926 -31.37 30.70 -21.40
C VAL A 926 -30.34 29.69 -21.87
N ASP A 927 -29.91 29.84 -23.12
CA ASP A 927 -28.91 28.99 -23.77
C ASP A 927 -29.28 27.49 -23.75
N GLY A 928 -30.57 27.18 -23.93
CA GLY A 928 -31.13 25.84 -23.89
C GLY A 928 -31.53 25.35 -22.48
N MET A 929 -31.43 26.18 -21.45
CA MET A 929 -31.76 25.83 -20.06
C MET A 929 -32.93 26.65 -19.51
N ASP A 930 -33.88 25.97 -18.87
CA ASP A 930 -34.97 26.59 -18.10
C ASP A 930 -34.44 27.02 -16.72
N LEU A 931 -34.00 28.26 -16.59
CA LEU A 931 -33.46 28.83 -15.35
C LEU A 931 -34.54 29.42 -14.42
N ARG A 932 -35.83 29.14 -14.65
CA ARG A 932 -36.89 29.49 -13.69
C ARG A 932 -36.70 28.76 -12.36
N THR A 933 -37.24 29.34 -11.29
CA THR A 933 -37.21 28.72 -9.96
C THR A 933 -37.90 27.35 -10.02
N HIS A 934 -37.11 26.28 -9.88
CA HIS A 934 -37.62 24.93 -9.83
C HIS A 934 -38.25 24.66 -8.46
N CYS A 935 -39.30 23.85 -8.44
CA CYS A 935 -40.07 23.58 -7.25
C CYS A 935 -40.37 22.09 -7.13
N LEU A 936 -39.92 21.48 -6.03
CA LEU A 936 -40.18 20.12 -5.61
C LEU A 936 -39.95 20.09 -4.10
N SER A 937 -40.65 19.27 -3.32
CA SER A 937 -40.37 19.22 -1.88
C SER A 937 -38.98 18.63 -1.61
N LEU A 938 -38.30 19.10 -0.56
CA LEU A 938 -36.96 18.61 -0.24
C LEU A 938 -36.93 17.09 -0.03
N GLN A 939 -37.97 16.53 0.60
CA GLN A 939 -38.15 15.08 0.77
C GLN A 939 -38.18 14.34 -0.58
N ASP A 940 -38.95 14.84 -1.55
CA ASP A 940 -39.04 14.23 -2.88
C ASP A 940 -37.76 14.40 -3.71
N LEU A 941 -37.04 15.52 -3.52
CA LEU A 941 -35.75 15.77 -4.15
C LEU A 941 -34.66 14.88 -3.55
N ASP A 942 -34.61 14.73 -2.23
CA ASP A 942 -33.64 13.88 -1.54
C ASP A 942 -33.87 12.40 -1.87
N ALA A 943 -35.14 11.95 -1.91
CA ALA A 943 -35.50 10.63 -2.40
C ALA A 943 -35.10 10.41 -3.88
N LEU A 944 -35.28 11.41 -4.74
CA LEU A 944 -34.86 11.38 -6.15
C LEU A 944 -33.33 11.31 -6.30
N MET A 945 -32.58 12.03 -5.46
CA MET A 945 -31.12 12.00 -5.51
C MET A 945 -30.58 10.67 -4.95
N LEU A 946 -31.18 10.13 -3.89
CA LEU A 946 -30.85 8.81 -3.34
C LEU A 946 -31.12 7.68 -4.36
N GLU A 947 -32.28 7.72 -5.05
CA GLU A 947 -32.63 6.83 -6.17
C GLU A 947 -31.52 6.84 -7.24
N GLU A 948 -31.12 8.01 -7.73
CA GLU A 948 -30.07 8.11 -8.75
C GLU A 948 -28.68 7.71 -8.23
N VAL A 949 -28.31 8.06 -6.99
CA VAL A 949 -27.02 7.69 -6.38
C VAL A 949 -26.89 6.17 -6.25
N VAL A 950 -27.89 5.50 -5.67
CA VAL A 950 -27.80 4.08 -5.29
C VAL A 950 -28.16 3.15 -6.45
N ASP A 951 -29.31 3.35 -7.10
CA ASP A 951 -29.83 2.38 -8.09
C ASP A 951 -29.07 2.40 -9.43
N LYS A 952 -28.35 3.49 -9.74
CA LYS A 952 -27.86 3.82 -11.08
C LYS A 952 -26.36 4.18 -11.14
N TYR A 953 -25.81 4.82 -10.12
CA TYR A 953 -24.37 5.16 -10.06
C TYR A 953 -23.60 4.42 -8.95
N GLY A 954 -24.30 3.67 -8.08
CA GLY A 954 -23.72 2.77 -7.08
C GLY A 954 -23.01 3.45 -5.90
N GLY A 955 -23.34 4.70 -5.59
CA GLY A 955 -22.88 5.33 -4.35
C GLY A 955 -23.46 4.60 -3.13
N VAL A 956 -22.65 4.45 -2.07
CA VAL A 956 -23.05 3.72 -0.86
C VAL A 956 -23.54 4.71 0.20
N VAL A 957 -24.61 4.35 0.93
CA VAL A 957 -25.09 5.07 2.12
C VAL A 957 -25.18 4.10 3.28
N GLU A 958 -24.43 4.37 4.35
CA GLU A 958 -24.58 3.70 5.64
C GLU A 958 -25.51 4.56 6.52
N TRP A 959 -26.68 3.99 6.89
CA TRP A 959 -27.66 4.58 7.80
C TRP A 959 -27.38 4.17 9.26
N GLU A 960 -27.86 4.93 10.23
CA GLU A 960 -27.53 4.78 11.66
C GLU A 960 -26.01 4.84 11.94
N HIS A 961 -25.27 5.57 11.13
CA HIS A 961 -23.81 5.72 11.16
C HIS A 961 -23.41 7.13 11.55
N LYS A 962 -23.59 7.41 12.83
CA LYS A 962 -23.37 8.72 13.44
C LYS A 962 -21.87 8.99 13.58
N VAL A 963 -21.33 9.88 12.75
CA VAL A 963 -19.97 10.42 12.96
C VAL A 963 -19.92 11.19 14.30
N VAL A 964 -18.86 10.96 15.06
CA VAL A 964 -18.62 11.62 16.37
C VAL A 964 -17.29 12.35 16.47
N ALA A 965 -16.32 12.01 15.64
CA ALA A 965 -15.10 12.77 15.44
C ALA A 965 -14.61 12.62 14.00
N VAL A 966 -13.83 13.59 13.52
CA VAL A 966 -13.09 13.48 12.26
C VAL A 966 -11.63 13.85 12.46
N GLY A 967 -10.77 13.32 11.60
CA GLY A 967 -9.35 13.65 11.60
C GLY A 967 -8.71 13.35 10.24
N GLN A 968 -7.39 13.50 10.19
CA GLN A 968 -6.59 13.29 8.98
C GLN A 968 -5.14 12.98 9.33
N ASP A 969 -4.45 12.27 8.44
CA ASP A 969 -3.00 12.09 8.44
C ASP A 969 -2.46 12.20 7.00
N ALA A 970 -1.19 11.83 6.79
CA ALA A 970 -0.56 11.95 5.47
C ALA A 970 -1.21 11.07 4.38
N GLU A 971 -1.96 10.02 4.76
CA GLU A 971 -2.57 9.06 3.81
C GLU A 971 -4.00 9.46 3.40
N GLY A 972 -4.71 10.22 4.24
CA GLY A 972 -6.13 10.47 4.04
C GLY A 972 -6.82 11.18 5.19
N ALA A 973 -8.11 11.42 5.03
CA ALA A 973 -9.02 11.81 6.09
C ALA A 973 -9.80 10.60 6.65
N TRP A 974 -10.32 10.75 7.86
CA TRP A 974 -11.09 9.70 8.53
C TRP A 974 -12.23 10.24 9.39
N CYS A 975 -13.25 9.40 9.57
CA CYS A 975 -14.35 9.60 10.51
C CYS A 975 -14.33 8.50 11.58
N GLU A 976 -14.49 8.86 12.84
CA GLU A 976 -14.92 7.94 13.90
C GLU A 976 -16.45 7.93 13.94
N VAL A 977 -17.03 6.74 13.89
CA VAL A 977 -18.46 6.51 13.64
C VAL A 977 -19.02 5.59 14.72
N GLU A 978 -20.05 6.02 15.42
CA GLU A 978 -20.90 5.17 16.23
C GLU A 978 -21.90 4.48 15.29
N ALA A 979 -21.73 3.18 15.08
CA ALA A 979 -22.43 2.41 14.06
C ALA A 979 -23.55 1.54 14.68
N GLY A 980 -24.80 1.86 14.32
CA GLY A 980 -26.00 1.13 14.72
C GLY A 980 -26.32 1.18 16.22
N VAL A 981 -27.36 0.46 16.61
CA VAL A 981 -27.93 0.46 17.97
C VAL A 981 -26.96 -0.05 19.05
N SER A 982 -25.87 -0.74 18.67
CA SER A 982 -24.82 -1.18 19.61
C SER A 982 -23.90 -0.05 20.08
N GLY A 983 -23.84 1.08 19.35
CA GLY A 983 -22.90 2.17 19.64
C GLY A 983 -21.43 1.80 19.41
N GLU A 984 -21.13 0.78 18.59
CA GLU A 984 -19.77 0.36 18.31
C GLU A 984 -19.01 1.45 17.52
N LYS A 985 -17.86 1.87 18.04
CA LYS A 985 -17.01 2.91 17.44
C LYS A 985 -16.09 2.31 16.39
N LYS A 986 -16.43 2.49 15.11
CA LYS A 986 -15.57 2.13 13.95
C LYS A 986 -14.88 3.36 13.36
N MET A 987 -13.77 3.15 12.65
CA MET A 987 -13.08 4.19 11.89
C MET A 987 -13.24 3.93 10.39
N VAL A 988 -13.60 4.95 9.62
CA VAL A 988 -13.76 4.90 8.14
C VAL A 988 -12.77 5.88 7.49
N ARG A 989 -12.05 5.46 6.45
CA ARG A 989 -11.01 6.24 5.74
C ARG A 989 -11.36 6.54 4.28
N ALA A 990 -10.93 7.71 3.79
CA ALA A 990 -10.94 8.11 2.38
C ALA A 990 -9.89 9.21 2.10
N ASP A 991 -9.57 9.51 0.83
CA ASP A 991 -8.66 10.60 0.47
C ASP A 991 -9.16 11.98 0.97
N TYR A 992 -10.48 12.18 1.01
CA TYR A 992 -11.15 13.40 1.50
C TYR A 992 -12.41 13.09 2.32
N VAL A 993 -12.70 13.93 3.32
CA VAL A 993 -13.94 13.93 4.11
C VAL A 993 -14.68 15.24 3.86
N VAL A 994 -15.99 15.19 3.61
CA VAL A 994 -16.83 16.38 3.39
C VAL A 994 -18.00 16.40 4.39
N GLY A 995 -18.08 17.44 5.22
CA GLY A 995 -19.21 17.72 6.08
C GLY A 995 -20.38 18.35 5.29
N CYS A 996 -21.48 17.61 5.20
CA CYS A 996 -22.79 18.06 4.73
C CYS A 996 -23.86 17.85 5.83
N ASP A 997 -23.41 17.69 7.07
CA ASP A 997 -24.12 17.29 8.30
C ASP A 997 -24.87 18.44 9.00
N GLY A 998 -25.27 19.45 8.22
CA GLY A 998 -26.22 20.49 8.60
C GLY A 998 -25.74 21.49 9.67
N ALA A 999 -26.69 22.32 10.13
CA ALA A 999 -26.45 23.39 11.10
C ALA A 999 -25.67 22.93 12.35
N ASN A 1000 -25.94 21.71 12.81
CA ASN A 1000 -25.32 21.10 13.99
C ASN A 1000 -24.10 20.21 13.65
N SER A 1001 -23.42 20.45 12.53
CA SER A 1001 -22.27 19.70 12.04
C SER A 1001 -21.24 19.32 13.11
N ILE A 1002 -20.93 18.02 13.20
CA ILE A 1002 -19.82 17.49 13.99
C ILE A 1002 -18.49 17.69 13.27
N VAL A 1003 -18.48 17.68 11.93
CA VAL A 1003 -17.29 17.94 11.12
C VAL A 1003 -16.78 19.36 11.39
N ARG A 1004 -17.66 20.37 11.35
CA ARG A 1004 -17.30 21.76 11.69
C ARG A 1004 -16.78 21.87 13.14
N ARG A 1005 -17.47 21.26 14.11
CA ARG A 1005 -17.04 21.30 15.53
C ARG A 1005 -15.67 20.66 15.74
N SER A 1006 -15.38 19.56 15.05
CA SER A 1006 -14.06 18.89 15.14
C SER A 1006 -12.92 19.75 14.58
N LEU A 1007 -13.22 20.69 13.66
CA LEU A 1007 -12.23 21.60 13.06
C LEU A 1007 -12.07 22.92 13.83
N PHE A 1008 -13.15 23.46 14.42
CA PHE A 1008 -13.17 24.84 14.95
C PHE A 1008 -13.76 24.99 16.36
N GLY A 1009 -14.16 23.89 17.02
CA GLY A 1009 -14.85 23.92 18.30
C GLY A 1009 -16.35 24.26 18.20
N ASP A 1010 -17.01 24.48 19.34
CA ASP A 1010 -18.45 24.75 19.41
C ASP A 1010 -18.88 26.10 18.84
N GLU A 1011 -17.94 27.04 18.61
CA GLU A 1011 -18.27 28.34 18.04
C GLU A 1011 -18.65 28.23 16.56
N PHE A 1012 -19.77 28.86 16.19
CA PHE A 1012 -20.18 29.05 14.80
C PHE A 1012 -20.37 30.55 14.55
N PRO A 1013 -19.32 31.27 14.09
CA PRO A 1013 -19.30 32.73 14.05
C PRO A 1013 -20.49 33.35 13.32
N GLY A 1014 -21.04 34.44 13.87
CA GLY A 1014 -22.20 35.15 13.35
C GLY A 1014 -23.33 35.32 14.38
N PHE A 1015 -24.52 35.67 13.92
CA PHE A 1015 -25.64 36.08 14.78
C PHE A 1015 -26.94 35.30 14.53
N THR A 1016 -27.96 35.61 15.33
CA THR A 1016 -29.32 35.06 15.26
C THR A 1016 -30.27 36.25 15.35
N TRP A 1017 -31.29 36.28 14.50
CA TRP A 1017 -32.27 37.35 14.51
C TRP A 1017 -33.21 37.21 15.72
N ASP A 1018 -33.55 38.33 16.35
CA ASP A 1018 -34.59 38.40 17.38
C ASP A 1018 -35.99 38.42 16.73
N ALA A 1019 -36.29 37.35 16.00
CA ALA A 1019 -37.51 37.16 15.26
C ALA A 1019 -37.79 35.66 15.08
N GLN A 1020 -39.02 35.24 15.35
CA GLN A 1020 -39.49 33.89 15.11
C GLN A 1020 -40.31 33.86 13.82
N ILE A 1021 -40.10 32.81 13.02
CA ILE A 1021 -40.99 32.48 11.90
C ILE A 1021 -41.60 31.10 12.09
N ILE A 1022 -42.80 30.92 11.54
CA ILE A 1022 -43.46 29.62 11.41
C ILE A 1022 -43.62 29.33 9.92
N ALA A 1023 -43.19 28.16 9.47
CA ALA A 1023 -43.49 27.67 8.13
C ALA A 1023 -44.55 26.57 8.20
N THR A 1024 -45.53 26.66 7.30
CA THR A 1024 -46.61 25.69 7.14
C THR A 1024 -46.72 25.23 5.70
N ASN A 1025 -47.14 23.99 5.49
CA ASN A 1025 -47.67 23.54 4.19
C ASN A 1025 -49.18 23.47 4.34
N THR A 1026 -49.92 24.20 3.51
CA THR A 1026 -51.36 24.43 3.69
C THR A 1026 -52.07 24.36 2.35
N TYR A 1027 -53.12 23.56 2.26
CA TYR A 1027 -54.12 23.69 1.19
C TYR A 1027 -55.05 24.83 1.57
N TYR A 1028 -55.04 25.90 0.77
CA TYR A 1028 -55.96 27.03 0.87
C TYR A 1028 -56.23 27.59 -0.52
N ASP A 1029 -57.48 28.00 -0.76
CA ASP A 1029 -57.99 28.40 -2.05
C ASP A 1029 -57.91 29.93 -2.22
N PHE A 1030 -56.69 30.43 -2.45
CA PHE A 1030 -56.42 31.87 -2.60
C PHE A 1030 -57.21 32.51 -3.74
N GLU A 1031 -57.46 31.77 -4.83
CA GLU A 1031 -58.10 32.26 -6.05
C GLU A 1031 -59.59 32.63 -5.83
N LYS A 1032 -60.26 32.09 -4.80
CA LYS A 1032 -61.61 32.52 -4.38
C LYS A 1032 -61.65 33.98 -3.93
N SER A 1033 -60.56 34.49 -3.37
CA SER A 1033 -60.49 35.83 -2.79
C SER A 1033 -59.85 36.84 -3.73
N LEU A 1034 -58.70 36.48 -4.33
CA LEU A 1034 -57.90 37.38 -5.18
C LEU A 1034 -57.09 36.58 -6.21
N VAL A 1035 -56.86 37.17 -7.38
CA VAL A 1035 -55.91 36.62 -8.36
C VAL A 1035 -54.51 36.62 -7.75
N TRP A 1036 -53.91 35.43 -7.65
CA TRP A 1036 -52.69 35.18 -6.89
C TRP A 1036 -51.52 34.77 -7.80
N ASP A 1037 -50.32 35.25 -7.52
CA ASP A 1037 -49.11 34.83 -8.24
C ASP A 1037 -48.60 33.48 -7.71
N ASP A 1038 -47.58 32.89 -8.32
CA ASP A 1038 -46.99 31.64 -7.82
C ASP A 1038 -46.29 31.83 -6.46
N ALA A 1039 -45.65 32.98 -6.24
CA ALA A 1039 -45.00 33.34 -4.97
C ALA A 1039 -45.29 34.79 -4.59
N ASN A 1040 -45.87 35.00 -3.40
CA ASN A 1040 -46.42 36.29 -2.97
C ASN A 1040 -45.83 36.65 -1.60
N PHE A 1041 -45.29 37.87 -1.46
CA PHE A 1041 -44.65 38.37 -0.24
C PHE A 1041 -45.43 39.58 0.30
N ILE A 1042 -46.03 39.46 1.47
CA ILE A 1042 -46.85 40.50 2.10
C ILE A 1042 -46.00 41.22 3.15
N ILE A 1043 -45.84 42.53 2.96
CA ILE A 1043 -44.92 43.36 3.76
C ILE A 1043 -45.67 43.99 4.93
N HIS A 1044 -45.23 43.72 6.15
CA HIS A 1044 -45.86 44.25 7.37
C HIS A 1044 -44.88 44.16 8.56
N PRO A 1045 -44.84 45.10 9.52
CA PRO A 1045 -43.93 45.04 10.68
C PRO A 1045 -43.97 43.71 11.46
N GLU A 1046 -45.17 43.27 11.88
CA GLU A 1046 -45.34 42.07 12.72
C GLU A 1046 -46.01 40.86 12.01
N HIS A 1047 -47.00 41.12 11.16
CA HIS A 1047 -47.80 40.12 10.45
C HIS A 1047 -47.28 39.78 9.04
N PHE A 1048 -45.99 40.00 8.75
CA PHE A 1048 -45.40 39.65 7.46
C PHE A 1048 -45.54 38.17 7.15
N PHE A 1049 -45.79 37.84 5.88
CA PHE A 1049 -45.77 36.46 5.42
C PHE A 1049 -45.40 36.32 3.94
N MET A 1050 -45.05 35.10 3.56
CA MET A 1050 -45.02 34.66 2.17
C MET A 1050 -46.01 33.51 1.99
N ALA A 1051 -46.72 33.53 0.87
CA ALA A 1051 -47.54 32.43 0.38
C ALA A 1051 -47.06 32.07 -1.04
N ALA A 1052 -46.45 30.89 -1.17
CA ALA A 1052 -45.91 30.39 -2.44
C ALA A 1052 -46.39 28.97 -2.75
N ARG A 1053 -46.86 28.75 -3.98
CA ARG A 1053 -47.34 27.46 -4.48
C ARG A 1053 -46.18 26.45 -4.49
N ILE A 1054 -46.40 25.25 -3.94
CA ILE A 1054 -45.38 24.18 -3.90
C ILE A 1054 -45.78 22.91 -4.64
N THR A 1055 -47.00 22.86 -5.18
CA THR A 1055 -47.56 21.73 -5.93
C THR A 1055 -48.58 22.21 -6.97
N ARG A 1056 -48.90 21.35 -7.93
CA ARG A 1056 -49.91 21.64 -8.96
C ARG A 1056 -51.36 21.54 -8.44
N ASP A 1057 -51.61 20.80 -7.36
CA ASP A 1057 -52.93 20.58 -6.73
C ASP A 1057 -53.30 21.62 -5.66
N GLY A 1058 -52.49 22.67 -5.48
CA GLY A 1058 -52.86 23.82 -4.63
C GLY A 1058 -52.38 23.76 -3.18
N LEU A 1059 -51.37 22.95 -2.86
CA LEU A 1059 -50.62 23.10 -1.61
C LEU A 1059 -49.69 24.32 -1.71
N TYR A 1060 -49.77 25.22 -0.72
CA TYR A 1060 -48.90 26.38 -0.57
C TYR A 1060 -47.97 26.23 0.63
N ARG A 1061 -46.73 26.70 0.49
CA ARG A 1061 -45.91 27.11 1.62
C ARG A 1061 -46.42 28.46 2.12
N ILE A 1062 -46.88 28.51 3.36
CA ILE A 1062 -47.19 29.77 4.06
C ILE A 1062 -46.20 29.94 5.20
N THR A 1063 -45.32 30.93 5.10
CA THR A 1063 -44.30 31.26 6.12
C THR A 1063 -44.59 32.64 6.70
N TYR A 1064 -44.79 32.75 8.01
CA TYR A 1064 -45.23 33.99 8.66
C TYR A 1064 -44.41 34.38 9.90
N GLY A 1065 -44.40 35.68 10.23
CA GLY A 1065 -43.80 36.25 11.44
C GLY A 1065 -44.63 36.00 12.71
N GLU A 1066 -43.96 35.68 13.82
CA GLU A 1066 -44.62 35.42 15.10
C GLU A 1066 -43.77 35.87 16.31
N THR A 1067 -44.43 36.03 17.46
CA THR A 1067 -43.78 36.36 18.74
C THR A 1067 -42.71 35.30 19.12
N PRO A 1068 -41.44 35.69 19.36
CA PRO A 1068 -40.41 34.74 19.79
C PRO A 1068 -40.61 34.24 21.22
N GLY A 1069 -40.02 33.08 21.53
CA GLY A 1069 -39.94 32.53 22.89
C GLY A 1069 -41.09 31.62 23.34
N LEU A 1070 -42.15 31.46 22.54
CA LEU A 1070 -43.26 30.55 22.84
C LEU A 1070 -42.91 29.09 22.50
N SER A 1071 -43.67 28.14 23.07
CA SER A 1071 -43.58 26.72 22.73
C SER A 1071 -44.31 26.35 21.44
N ARG A 1072 -44.03 25.16 20.89
CA ARG A 1072 -44.73 24.64 19.69
C ARG A 1072 -46.25 24.52 19.90
N GLU A 1073 -46.70 24.19 21.11
CA GLU A 1073 -48.13 24.14 21.40
C GLU A 1073 -48.79 25.52 21.43
N GLU A 1074 -48.10 26.53 21.94
CA GLU A 1074 -48.62 27.91 21.95
C GLU A 1074 -48.66 28.49 20.54
N TYR A 1075 -47.67 28.19 19.69
CA TYR A 1075 -47.72 28.51 18.27
C TYR A 1075 -48.90 27.82 17.55
N LEU A 1076 -49.17 26.55 17.86
CA LEU A 1076 -50.34 25.83 17.31
C LEU A 1076 -51.66 26.43 17.81
N LYS A 1077 -51.77 26.80 19.10
CA LYS A 1077 -52.96 27.46 19.67
C LYS A 1077 -53.20 28.85 19.06
N ARG A 1078 -52.15 29.55 18.62
CA ARG A 1078 -52.22 30.87 17.95
C ARG A 1078 -52.46 30.80 16.44
N GLN A 1079 -52.14 29.68 15.79
CA GLN A 1079 -52.20 29.54 14.34
C GLN A 1079 -53.59 29.89 13.74
N PRO A 1080 -54.73 29.46 14.32
CA PRO A 1080 -56.06 29.82 13.81
C PRO A 1080 -56.29 31.33 13.71
N TRP A 1081 -56.01 32.05 14.80
CA TRP A 1081 -56.08 33.51 14.85
C TRP A 1081 -55.12 34.15 13.84
N LYS A 1082 -53.89 33.62 13.70
CA LYS A 1082 -52.92 34.16 12.75
C LYS A 1082 -53.43 34.04 11.31
N PHE A 1083 -53.95 32.88 10.89
CA PHE A 1083 -54.48 32.70 9.53
C PHE A 1083 -55.71 33.57 9.27
N GLU A 1084 -56.64 33.66 10.22
CA GLU A 1084 -57.77 34.60 10.14
C GLU A 1084 -57.30 36.06 10.02
N THR A 1085 -56.19 36.42 10.67
CA THR A 1085 -55.63 37.79 10.60
C THR A 1085 -54.91 38.09 9.28
N ILE A 1086 -54.14 37.12 8.73
CA ILE A 1086 -53.21 37.40 7.61
C ILE A 1086 -53.67 36.91 6.23
N LEU A 1087 -54.54 35.90 6.13
CA LEU A 1087 -54.90 35.33 4.82
C LEU A 1087 -56.08 36.08 4.18
N PRO A 1088 -56.05 36.30 2.85
CA PRO A 1088 -57.16 36.95 2.14
C PRO A 1088 -58.44 36.14 2.33
N GLY A 1089 -59.51 36.80 2.78
CA GLY A 1089 -60.80 36.17 3.10
C GLY A 1089 -61.04 35.89 4.59
N HIS A 1090 -60.03 36.05 5.46
CA HIS A 1090 -60.13 35.81 6.92
C HIS A 1090 -60.63 34.40 7.30
N PRO A 1091 -60.02 33.32 6.76
CA PRO A 1091 -60.59 31.98 6.77
C PRO A 1091 -60.61 31.32 8.14
N LYS A 1092 -61.65 30.52 8.38
CA LYS A 1092 -61.84 29.69 9.58
C LYS A 1092 -61.12 28.34 9.46
N PRO A 1093 -60.89 27.61 10.58
CA PRO A 1093 -60.06 26.39 10.59
C PRO A 1093 -60.57 25.23 9.75
N ASP A 1094 -61.83 25.25 9.33
CA ASP A 1094 -62.48 24.30 8.44
C ASP A 1094 -62.35 24.67 6.94
N GLU A 1095 -61.88 25.87 6.62
CA GLU A 1095 -61.70 26.37 5.24
C GLU A 1095 -60.29 26.13 4.67
N TYR A 1096 -59.35 25.60 5.47
CA TYR A 1096 -58.00 25.24 5.07
C TYR A 1096 -57.54 23.92 5.69
N LYS A 1097 -56.53 23.28 5.08
CA LYS A 1097 -55.91 22.05 5.61
C LYS A 1097 -54.40 22.18 5.72
N ILE A 1098 -53.90 22.24 6.95
CA ILE A 1098 -52.45 22.19 7.24
C ILE A 1098 -51.95 20.74 7.13
N VAL A 1099 -50.86 20.55 6.38
CA VAL A 1099 -50.13 19.29 6.19
C VAL A 1099 -48.85 19.25 7.04
N ASN A 1100 -48.19 20.40 7.24
CA ASN A 1100 -47.00 20.50 8.10
C ASN A 1100 -46.98 21.83 8.88
N PHE A 1101 -46.38 21.84 10.07
CA PHE A 1101 -46.22 23.00 10.96
C PHE A 1101 -44.86 22.96 11.68
N SER A 1102 -43.94 23.85 11.28
CA SER A 1102 -42.55 23.89 11.73
C SER A 1102 -42.11 25.32 12.14
N PRO A 1103 -41.81 25.58 13.43
CA PRO A 1103 -41.20 26.83 13.87
C PRO A 1103 -39.69 26.85 13.59
N TYR A 1104 -39.15 27.97 13.10
CA TYR A 1104 -37.71 28.16 12.84
C TYR A 1104 -37.16 29.45 13.44
N LYS A 1105 -35.94 29.37 13.99
CA LYS A 1105 -35.11 30.53 14.31
C LYS A 1105 -34.29 30.90 13.06
N MET A 1106 -34.03 32.19 12.87
CA MET A 1106 -33.29 32.70 11.72
C MET A 1106 -31.86 33.07 12.10
N HIS A 1107 -30.88 32.60 11.33
CA HIS A 1107 -29.46 32.79 11.61
C HIS A 1107 -28.76 33.54 10.46
N GLN A 1108 -27.58 34.09 10.74
CA GLN A 1108 -26.56 34.45 9.74
C GLN A 1108 -25.22 34.02 10.33
N ARG A 1109 -24.68 32.87 9.92
CA ARG A 1109 -23.45 32.27 10.47
C ARG A 1109 -22.57 31.69 9.36
N CYS A 1110 -21.25 31.69 9.57
CA CYS A 1110 -20.29 31.15 8.61
C CYS A 1110 -19.04 30.60 9.32
N ALA A 1111 -18.54 29.46 8.86
CA ALA A 1111 -17.31 28.85 9.36
C ALA A 1111 -16.07 29.65 8.90
N PRO A 1112 -15.00 29.72 9.72
CA PRO A 1112 -13.82 30.54 9.39
C PRO A 1112 -13.03 30.01 8.19
N LYS A 1113 -13.14 28.71 7.88
CA LYS A 1113 -12.70 28.07 6.63
C LYS A 1113 -13.67 26.96 6.25
N PHE A 1114 -13.83 26.68 4.96
CA PHE A 1114 -14.57 25.53 4.45
C PHE A 1114 -13.62 24.35 4.09
N ARG A 1115 -12.31 24.51 4.33
CA ARG A 1115 -11.29 23.46 4.20
C ARG A 1115 -10.29 23.53 5.36
N VAL A 1116 -9.92 22.37 5.89
CA VAL A 1116 -8.70 22.14 6.67
C VAL A 1116 -8.04 20.87 6.14
N GLY A 1117 -7.04 21.01 5.25
CA GLY A 1117 -6.33 19.89 4.63
C GLY A 1117 -7.27 18.97 3.83
N ARG A 1118 -7.43 17.73 4.28
CA ARG A 1118 -8.28 16.70 3.66
C ARG A 1118 -9.75 16.71 4.12
N VAL A 1119 -10.11 17.59 5.06
CA VAL A 1119 -11.47 17.73 5.59
C VAL A 1119 -12.09 19.04 5.10
N LEU A 1120 -13.31 18.97 4.55
CA LEU A 1120 -14.03 20.08 3.93
C LEU A 1120 -15.45 20.23 4.48
N LEU A 1121 -16.08 21.38 4.23
CA LEU A 1121 -17.47 21.70 4.60
C LEU A 1121 -18.23 22.27 3.39
N ALA A 1122 -19.54 22.05 3.32
CA ALA A 1122 -20.45 22.68 2.36
C ALA A 1122 -21.83 22.96 2.99
N ALA A 1123 -22.61 23.88 2.40
CA ALA A 1123 -23.99 24.18 2.78
C ALA A 1123 -24.17 24.48 4.28
N ASP A 1124 -25.26 24.02 4.91
CA ASP A 1124 -25.61 24.24 6.33
C ASP A 1124 -24.50 23.86 7.33
N ALA A 1125 -23.57 22.97 6.98
CA ALA A 1125 -22.41 22.64 7.80
C ALA A 1125 -21.35 23.77 7.80
N ALA A 1126 -21.24 24.48 6.67
CA ALA A 1126 -20.30 25.57 6.42
C ALA A 1126 -20.87 26.96 6.75
N HIS A 1127 -22.13 27.25 6.40
CA HIS A 1127 -22.80 28.53 6.65
C HIS A 1127 -24.31 28.36 6.81
N LEU A 1128 -24.95 29.33 7.47
CA LEU A 1128 -26.41 29.40 7.65
C LEU A 1128 -26.88 30.80 7.34
N CYS A 1129 -28.00 30.92 6.63
CA CYS A 1129 -28.69 32.19 6.45
C CYS A 1129 -30.19 32.06 6.75
N ASN A 1130 -30.89 33.19 6.76
CA ASN A 1130 -32.35 33.19 6.93
C ASN A 1130 -33.06 32.79 5.61
N PRO A 1131 -34.26 32.19 5.66
CA PRO A 1131 -34.89 31.60 4.47
C PRO A 1131 -35.52 32.59 3.50
N TRP A 1132 -35.54 33.90 3.78
CA TRP A 1132 -36.20 34.88 2.91
C TRP A 1132 -35.42 35.06 1.60
N GLY A 1133 -36.02 34.59 0.50
CA GLY A 1133 -35.40 34.50 -0.83
C GLY A 1133 -34.68 33.17 -1.12
N GLY A 1134 -34.79 32.14 -0.28
CA GLY A 1134 -34.33 30.78 -0.60
C GLY A 1134 -32.80 30.59 -0.73
N MET A 1135 -32.01 31.58 -0.30
CA MET A 1135 -30.57 31.65 -0.53
C MET A 1135 -29.75 30.54 0.16
N GLY A 1136 -30.24 29.97 1.26
CA GLY A 1136 -29.52 28.93 2.02
C GLY A 1136 -29.33 27.66 1.22
N ILE A 1137 -30.41 26.96 0.89
CA ILE A 1137 -30.37 25.72 0.10
C ILE A 1137 -29.85 25.96 -1.33
N THR A 1138 -30.18 27.10 -1.94
CA THR A 1138 -29.67 27.47 -3.27
C THR A 1138 -28.14 27.66 -3.23
N GLY A 1139 -27.63 28.34 -2.19
CA GLY A 1139 -26.19 28.47 -1.95
C GLY A 1139 -25.52 27.14 -1.65
N GLY A 1140 -26.15 26.30 -0.83
CA GLY A 1140 -25.66 24.96 -0.49
C GLY A 1140 -25.60 23.97 -1.66
N PHE A 1141 -26.43 24.14 -2.69
CA PHE A 1141 -26.29 23.39 -3.95
C PHE A 1141 -25.17 23.95 -4.84
N VAL A 1142 -24.98 25.27 -4.88
CA VAL A 1142 -23.86 25.89 -5.61
C VAL A 1142 -22.51 25.60 -4.95
N ASP A 1143 -22.47 25.48 -3.61
CA ASP A 1143 -21.27 25.04 -2.87
C ASP A 1143 -20.82 23.66 -3.36
N VAL A 1144 -21.72 22.68 -3.39
CA VAL A 1144 -21.36 21.32 -3.81
C VAL A 1144 -21.14 21.18 -5.32
N GLY A 1145 -21.75 22.04 -6.14
CA GLY A 1145 -21.40 22.17 -7.56
C GLY A 1145 -19.96 22.64 -7.77
N GLY A 1146 -19.52 23.64 -7.00
CA GLY A 1146 -18.12 24.10 -7.01
C GLY A 1146 -17.14 23.08 -6.42
N LEU A 1147 -17.50 22.44 -5.29
CA LEU A 1147 -16.69 21.38 -4.68
C LEU A 1147 -16.55 20.16 -5.60
N TYR A 1148 -17.61 19.84 -6.35
CA TYR A 1148 -17.56 18.85 -7.42
C TYR A 1148 -16.53 19.22 -8.50
N GLU A 1149 -16.50 20.46 -8.98
CA GLU A 1149 -15.51 20.92 -9.97
C GLU A 1149 -14.07 20.81 -9.43
N CYS A 1150 -13.85 21.12 -8.15
CA CYS A 1150 -12.55 20.95 -7.49
C CYS A 1150 -12.14 19.46 -7.40
N LEU A 1151 -13.02 18.59 -6.90
CA LEU A 1151 -12.71 17.17 -6.69
C LEU A 1151 -12.63 16.38 -8.00
N SER A 1152 -13.44 16.72 -9.01
CA SER A 1152 -13.33 16.15 -10.36
C SER A 1152 -12.10 16.67 -11.11
N GLY A 1153 -11.70 17.93 -10.90
CA GLY A 1153 -10.45 18.48 -11.41
C GLY A 1153 -9.22 17.74 -10.87
N ILE A 1154 -9.19 17.45 -9.56
CA ILE A 1154 -8.13 16.66 -8.93
C ILE A 1154 -8.15 15.21 -9.43
N TRP A 1155 -9.32 14.58 -9.52
CA TRP A 1155 -9.47 13.22 -10.03
C TRP A 1155 -8.98 13.06 -11.46
N ASP A 1156 -9.35 13.99 -12.34
CA ASP A 1156 -8.96 14.01 -13.75
C ASP A 1156 -7.50 14.48 -13.96
N GLY A 1157 -6.74 14.80 -12.90
CA GLY A 1157 -5.37 15.34 -12.99
C GLY A 1157 -5.26 16.80 -13.44
N LYS A 1158 -6.40 17.45 -13.71
CA LYS A 1158 -6.51 18.81 -14.23
C LYS A 1158 -6.22 19.89 -13.18
N ALA A 1159 -6.33 19.56 -11.90
CA ALA A 1159 -6.02 20.45 -10.78
C ALA A 1159 -5.19 19.74 -9.71
N ASP A 1160 -4.43 20.50 -8.92
CA ASP A 1160 -3.85 20.02 -7.66
C ASP A 1160 -4.65 20.53 -6.46
N GLU A 1161 -4.27 20.10 -5.25
CA GLU A 1161 -5.01 20.40 -4.02
C GLU A 1161 -5.14 21.89 -3.67
N SER A 1162 -4.41 22.81 -4.31
CA SER A 1162 -4.60 24.25 -4.10
C SER A 1162 -5.99 24.75 -4.53
N ILE A 1163 -6.65 24.06 -5.48
CA ILE A 1163 -8.01 24.41 -5.91
C ILE A 1163 -9.05 24.26 -4.79
N LEU A 1164 -8.77 23.43 -3.77
CA LEU A 1164 -9.63 23.27 -2.59
C LEU A 1164 -9.47 24.41 -1.58
N ASP A 1165 -8.31 25.11 -1.56
CA ASP A 1165 -8.16 26.35 -0.80
C ASP A 1165 -8.92 27.49 -1.48
N LEU A 1166 -8.85 27.57 -2.81
CA LEU A 1166 -9.64 28.50 -3.61
C LEU A 1166 -11.15 28.27 -3.45
N TYR A 1167 -11.60 27.01 -3.36
CA TYR A 1167 -12.97 26.67 -2.95
C TYR A 1167 -13.34 27.33 -1.61
N SER A 1168 -12.49 27.15 -0.59
CA SER A 1168 -12.75 27.76 0.72
C SER A 1168 -12.76 29.28 0.68
N GLU A 1169 -11.90 29.92 -0.11
CA GLU A 1169 -11.90 31.37 -0.29
C GLU A 1169 -13.19 31.84 -0.97
N LYS A 1170 -13.48 31.30 -2.17
CA LYS A 1170 -14.57 31.78 -3.01
C LYS A 1170 -15.95 31.48 -2.46
N ARG A 1171 -16.17 30.35 -1.78
CA ARG A 1171 -17.46 30.10 -1.14
C ARG A 1171 -17.71 31.00 0.07
N ILE A 1172 -16.67 31.34 0.84
CA ILE A 1172 -16.77 32.33 1.94
C ILE A 1172 -17.01 33.74 1.38
N GLU A 1173 -16.28 34.15 0.32
CA GLU A 1173 -16.50 35.40 -0.40
C GLU A 1173 -17.97 35.54 -0.85
N LYS A 1174 -18.52 34.51 -1.51
CA LYS A 1174 -19.90 34.50 -2.00
C LYS A 1174 -20.94 34.46 -0.87
N TYR A 1175 -20.63 33.85 0.28
CA TYR A 1175 -21.48 33.99 1.46
C TYR A 1175 -21.51 35.45 1.97
N GLN A 1176 -20.34 36.07 2.11
CA GLN A 1176 -20.20 37.42 2.67
C GLN A 1176 -20.78 38.51 1.75
N THR A 1177 -20.57 38.38 0.43
CA THR A 1177 -20.95 39.39 -0.57
C THR A 1177 -22.37 39.21 -1.13
N ILE A 1178 -22.92 37.99 -1.14
CA ILE A 1178 -24.22 37.70 -1.74
C ILE A 1178 -25.19 37.06 -0.73
N ILE A 1179 -24.90 35.86 -0.19
CA ILE A 1179 -25.88 35.09 0.60
C ILE A 1179 -26.37 35.87 1.82
N ASN A 1180 -25.44 36.35 2.65
CA ASN A 1180 -25.75 37.09 3.87
C ASN A 1180 -26.47 38.44 3.61
N PRO A 1181 -25.95 39.36 2.77
CA PRO A 1181 -26.61 40.65 2.54
C PRO A 1181 -27.96 40.51 1.83
N VAL A 1182 -28.08 39.67 0.79
CA VAL A 1182 -29.34 39.50 0.04
C VAL A 1182 -30.43 38.87 0.92
N SER A 1183 -30.12 37.79 1.64
CA SER A 1183 -31.10 37.19 2.56
C SER A 1183 -31.46 38.15 3.71
N SER A 1184 -30.48 38.90 4.25
CA SER A 1184 -30.75 39.88 5.31
C SER A 1184 -31.68 41.00 4.83
N GLU A 1185 -31.47 41.53 3.63
CA GLU A 1185 -32.34 42.58 3.10
C GLU A 1185 -33.70 42.05 2.66
N ASN A 1186 -33.81 40.82 2.18
CA ASN A 1186 -35.10 40.18 1.93
C ASN A 1186 -35.94 40.06 3.21
N PHE A 1187 -35.32 39.78 4.35
CA PHE A 1187 -36.02 39.79 5.64
C PHE A 1187 -36.43 41.21 6.05
N ARG A 1188 -35.50 42.19 6.02
CA ARG A 1188 -35.82 43.60 6.35
C ARG A 1188 -36.92 44.18 5.45
N ARG A 1189 -36.93 43.79 4.16
CA ARG A 1189 -37.94 44.15 3.16
C ARG A 1189 -39.32 43.62 3.50
N VAL A 1190 -39.44 42.39 3.99
CA VAL A 1190 -40.74 41.81 4.33
C VAL A 1190 -41.25 42.29 5.69
N SER A 1191 -40.37 42.54 6.65
CA SER A 1191 -40.68 43.04 7.99
C SER A 1191 -40.47 44.57 8.14
N ASP A 1192 -40.64 45.36 7.07
CA ASP A 1192 -40.44 46.82 7.15
C ASP A 1192 -41.52 47.48 8.02
N LYS A 1193 -41.12 48.49 8.81
CA LYS A 1193 -42.01 49.18 9.75
C LYS A 1193 -42.95 50.19 9.10
N ASP A 1194 -42.64 50.64 7.89
CA ASP A 1194 -43.50 51.48 7.05
C ASP A 1194 -43.74 50.77 5.70
N PRO A 1195 -44.65 49.78 5.65
CA PRO A 1195 -44.95 49.04 4.43
C PRO A 1195 -45.58 49.93 3.34
N ALA A 1196 -46.18 51.07 3.72
CA ALA A 1196 -46.86 51.97 2.80
C ALA A 1196 -45.87 52.69 1.86
N THR A 1197 -44.72 53.12 2.38
CA THR A 1197 -43.65 53.78 1.60
C THR A 1197 -42.51 52.85 1.16
N ARG A 1198 -42.61 51.54 1.42
CA ARG A 1198 -41.51 50.61 1.12
C ARG A 1198 -41.21 50.56 -0.38
N PHE A 1199 -42.23 50.67 -1.24
CA PHE A 1199 -42.05 50.66 -2.70
C PHE A 1199 -41.11 51.78 -3.17
N GLU A 1200 -41.32 53.01 -2.72
CA GLU A 1200 -40.52 54.19 -3.09
C GLU A 1200 -39.11 54.14 -2.52
N ARG A 1201 -38.94 53.54 -1.33
CA ARG A 1201 -37.65 53.44 -0.62
C ARG A 1201 -36.77 52.27 -1.08
N ASP A 1202 -37.35 51.26 -1.74
CA ASP A 1202 -36.67 50.01 -2.08
C ASP A 1202 -36.17 50.03 -3.53
N GLU A 1203 -34.85 50.16 -3.69
CA GLU A 1203 -34.19 50.18 -5.00
C GLU A 1203 -34.58 48.97 -5.86
N PHE A 1204 -34.54 47.76 -5.30
CA PHE A 1204 -34.89 46.53 -6.01
C PHE A 1204 -36.35 46.52 -6.49
N MET A 1205 -37.28 47.12 -5.75
CA MET A 1205 -38.67 47.30 -6.23
C MET A 1205 -38.77 48.30 -7.38
N GLN A 1206 -37.95 49.34 -7.42
CA GLN A 1206 -37.86 50.24 -8.58
C GLN A 1206 -37.17 49.57 -9.78
N LEU A 1207 -36.20 48.67 -9.57
CA LEU A 1207 -35.64 47.83 -10.64
C LEU A 1207 -36.71 46.89 -11.23
N LEU A 1208 -37.51 46.23 -10.38
CA LEU A 1208 -38.65 45.41 -10.81
C LEU A 1208 -39.69 46.21 -11.61
N LYS A 1209 -39.98 47.44 -11.17
CA LYS A 1209 -40.87 48.38 -11.88
C LYS A 1209 -40.36 48.69 -13.29
N LYS A 1210 -39.05 48.89 -13.47
CA LYS A 1210 -38.42 49.07 -14.80
C LYS A 1210 -38.49 47.78 -15.63
N GLY A 1211 -38.17 46.63 -15.04
CA GLY A 1211 -38.21 45.32 -15.72
C GLY A 1211 -39.60 44.93 -16.24
N LYS A 1212 -40.69 45.42 -15.62
CA LYS A 1212 -42.07 45.24 -16.13
C LYS A 1212 -42.30 45.84 -17.52
N SER A 1213 -41.48 46.81 -17.95
CA SER A 1213 -41.54 47.46 -19.27
C SER A 1213 -40.39 47.07 -20.22
N ASP A 1214 -39.43 46.29 -19.76
CA ASP A 1214 -38.18 46.01 -20.47
C ASP A 1214 -37.76 44.56 -20.22
N GLU A 1215 -38.06 43.67 -21.17
CA GLU A 1215 -37.79 42.23 -21.04
C GLU A 1215 -36.29 41.91 -21.06
N ALA A 1216 -35.46 42.76 -21.68
CA ALA A 1216 -34.00 42.58 -21.66
C ALA A 1216 -33.43 42.93 -20.28
N PHE A 1217 -33.79 44.09 -19.74
CA PHE A 1217 -33.40 44.48 -18.39
C PHE A 1217 -33.98 43.56 -17.32
N LEU A 1218 -35.18 43.00 -17.52
CA LEU A 1218 -35.72 41.98 -16.63
C LEU A 1218 -34.89 40.68 -16.68
N LYS A 1219 -34.40 40.27 -17.85
CA LYS A 1219 -33.49 39.13 -17.96
C LYS A 1219 -32.17 39.40 -17.21
N GLU A 1220 -31.57 40.59 -17.37
CA GLU A 1220 -30.38 41.00 -16.61
C GLU A 1220 -30.63 40.92 -15.09
N LEU A 1221 -31.71 41.53 -14.60
CA LEU A 1221 -32.09 41.56 -13.19
C LEU A 1221 -32.31 40.15 -12.60
N LEU A 1222 -32.94 39.24 -13.35
CA LEU A 1222 -33.17 37.85 -12.93
C LEU A 1222 -31.94 36.95 -13.09
N MET A 1223 -30.93 37.37 -13.86
CA MET A 1223 -29.64 36.69 -13.97
C MET A 1223 -28.63 37.14 -12.91
N MET A 1224 -28.79 38.29 -12.25
CA MET A 1224 -27.88 38.74 -11.17
C MET A 1224 -27.60 37.67 -10.09
N PRO A 1225 -28.55 36.84 -9.62
CA PRO A 1225 -28.27 35.78 -8.67
C PRO A 1225 -27.24 34.74 -9.16
N MET A 1226 -27.00 34.61 -10.47
CA MET A 1226 -26.01 33.69 -11.03
C MET A 1226 -24.58 34.04 -10.61
N GLU A 1227 -24.31 35.28 -10.18
CA GLU A 1227 -23.05 35.67 -9.53
C GLU A 1227 -22.75 34.86 -8.25
N LEU A 1228 -23.74 34.18 -7.67
CA LEU A 1228 -23.55 33.22 -6.58
C LEU A 1228 -22.65 32.04 -6.97
N ARG A 1229 -22.60 31.69 -8.27
CA ARG A 1229 -21.72 30.65 -8.81
C ARG A 1229 -20.28 31.18 -8.95
N TYR A 1230 -19.32 30.26 -8.98
CA TYR A 1230 -17.95 30.51 -9.37
C TYR A 1230 -17.48 29.30 -10.17
N ASP A 1231 -16.92 29.53 -11.35
CA ASP A 1231 -16.37 28.48 -12.20
C ASP A 1231 -14.96 28.14 -11.68
N PHE A 1232 -14.77 26.95 -11.12
CA PHE A 1232 -13.46 26.48 -10.70
C PHE A 1232 -12.68 25.82 -11.85
N THR A 1233 -13.34 25.46 -12.95
CA THR A 1233 -12.70 24.83 -14.12
C THR A 1233 -11.78 25.81 -14.87
N GLN A 1234 -11.99 27.13 -14.74
CA GLN A 1234 -11.04 28.15 -15.23
C GLN A 1234 -9.65 28.08 -14.57
N HIS A 1235 -9.49 27.35 -13.45
CA HIS A 1235 -8.21 27.11 -12.75
C HIS A 1235 -7.62 25.73 -13.03
N TYR A 1236 -8.22 24.97 -13.95
CA TYR A 1236 -7.60 23.75 -14.45
C TYR A 1236 -6.33 24.09 -15.24
N LYS A 1237 -5.32 23.24 -15.12
CA LYS A 1237 -4.08 23.33 -15.89
C LYS A 1237 -4.41 22.99 -17.33
N ASP A 1238 -4.19 23.94 -18.24
CA ASP A 1238 -4.29 23.70 -19.69
C ASP A 1238 -3.50 22.45 -20.08
N ALA A 1239 -4.12 21.53 -20.81
CA ALA A 1239 -3.45 20.36 -21.41
C ALA A 1239 -2.51 20.73 -22.59
N ALA A 1240 -2.07 21.99 -22.63
CA ALA A 1240 -1.01 22.53 -23.48
C ALA A 1240 0.16 23.08 -22.64
N LYS A 1241 0.16 22.84 -21.32
CA LYS A 1241 1.22 23.18 -20.34
C LYS A 1241 1.54 22.02 -19.37
N LEU A 1242 0.95 20.86 -19.62
CA LEU A 1242 1.31 19.54 -19.11
C LEU A 1242 1.74 18.68 -20.30
#